data_AF-A0A952TLK3-F1
#
_entry.id   AF-A0A952TLK3-F1
#
_cell.length_a   1.000
_cell.length_b   1.000
_cell.length_c   1.000
_cell.angle_alpha   90.00
_cell.angle_beta   90.00
_cell.angle_gamma   90.00
#
_symmetry.space_group_name_H-M   'P 1'
#
loop_
_entity.id
_entity.type
_entity.pdbx_description
1 polymer ?
#
loop_
_entity_poly.entity_id
_entity_poly.type
_entity_poly.pdbx_seq_one_letter_code
_entity_poly.pdbx_strand_id
1 'polypeptide(L)'
;MTNRLAHANSPYLLQHKDNPVDWYPWGAEALTRAKAEDKPIFLSIGYAACHWCHVMAHESFEDPAVAAFMNEHFVNIKVDREERPDIDGIYMGAVVAMTGSGGWPMSVFLTPDGEPFLGGTYFPPVARHNLPSFMDALRHVQRIWSEERDKVIENGRIITQHLQPPSSAAAEEHSVSADALSQAVMALAQAYDWRHGGWGQAPKFPQPMTIDFLLARATHGDQLALDMARHALQSMALGGMYDVVGGGFARYSVDNYWRVPHFEKMLYDNALLARAYLHGYLVTQDEDMRRVCERTLDFVARELRDAGGGFYSSLDADSEGEEGKFYVWSLAEITASLGTPLAELVIAAYGVSAAGNFEGHNVLQRVKSDAELAQQFGLEAAAVRAQLDSAHSTLLAARSPRVRPGTDDKVLTAWNGLMLIAYAEAARYLKRPDYLQIAQANADFLLRELYEGSRLLRSWRAGQAAHNAYLEDYAALTLGLLALYQSDGDVRWYAAAEKLAGEFTQHFADPAGGFFDTRDDHEALIARPKDQQDNATPSGNSLAALALLQLHAYSGNSAWYESASRMLAAMQASAARYPTAFAQWLHASNWLLAGGREIAILGEDAEALTSTLWSAWRPFDVAAIAVSSPAPAGSPALLDQRPLKDGRATAYVCRNFACQLPVNTAGELASQLAAS
;
A
#
# COMPACT_ATOMS: atom_id res chain seq x y z
N MET A 1 19.80 -16.86 -29.22
CA MET A 1 20.54 -16.31 -28.07
C MET A 1 19.64 -16.47 -26.87
N THR A 2 20.18 -16.82 -25.70
CA THR A 2 19.38 -16.87 -24.47
C THR A 2 19.04 -15.45 -24.06
N ASN A 3 17.76 -15.18 -23.80
CA ASN A 3 17.30 -13.87 -23.35
C ASN A 3 17.95 -13.51 -22.00
N ARG A 4 18.38 -12.26 -21.81
CA ARG A 4 19.08 -11.83 -20.59
C ARG A 4 18.20 -11.88 -19.34
N LEU A 5 16.89 -11.77 -19.51
CA LEU A 5 15.93 -11.88 -18.39
C LEU A 5 15.95 -13.26 -17.73
N ALA A 6 16.51 -14.29 -18.37
CA ALA A 6 16.71 -15.61 -17.76
C ALA A 6 17.62 -15.58 -16.50
N HIS A 7 18.36 -14.49 -16.29
CA HIS A 7 19.22 -14.26 -15.13
C HIS A 7 18.65 -13.25 -14.13
N ALA A 8 17.44 -12.74 -14.35
CA ALA A 8 16.80 -11.80 -13.43
C ALA A 8 16.30 -12.52 -12.17
N ASN A 9 16.19 -11.79 -11.06
CA ASN A 9 15.55 -12.30 -9.84
C ASN A 9 14.03 -12.07 -9.83
N SER A 10 13.56 -10.98 -10.46
CA SER A 10 12.14 -10.64 -10.57
C SER A 10 11.29 -11.75 -11.22
N PRO A 11 10.20 -12.18 -10.57
CA PRO A 11 9.19 -13.06 -11.18
C PRO A 11 8.64 -12.48 -12.49
N TYR A 12 8.36 -11.18 -12.53
CA TYR A 12 7.84 -10.51 -13.73
C TYR A 12 8.82 -10.58 -14.90
N LEU A 13 10.10 -10.29 -14.66
CA LEU A 13 11.11 -10.38 -15.73
C LEU A 13 11.32 -11.83 -16.20
N LEU A 14 11.30 -12.79 -15.26
CA LEU A 14 11.45 -14.21 -15.57
C LEU A 14 10.29 -14.76 -16.41
N GLN A 15 9.07 -14.20 -16.30
CA GLN A 15 7.93 -14.56 -17.18
C GLN A 15 8.24 -14.29 -18.66
N HIS A 16 9.19 -13.40 -18.98
CA HIS A 16 9.52 -13.02 -20.36
C HIS A 16 10.85 -13.58 -20.87
N LYS A 17 11.49 -14.47 -20.12
CA LYS A 17 12.80 -15.04 -20.47
C LYS A 17 12.79 -15.89 -21.74
N ASP A 18 11.63 -16.41 -22.14
CA ASP A 18 11.49 -17.29 -23.31
C ASP A 18 10.87 -16.55 -24.51
N ASN A 19 10.58 -15.24 -24.38
CA ASN A 19 10.04 -14.45 -25.48
C ASN A 19 11.06 -14.33 -26.64
N PRO A 20 10.60 -14.29 -27.90
CA PRO A 20 11.46 -14.09 -29.06
C PRO A 20 12.10 -12.68 -29.13
N VAL A 21 11.56 -11.70 -28.40
CA VAL A 21 12.17 -10.37 -28.25
C VAL A 21 13.46 -10.48 -27.41
N ASP A 22 14.55 -9.87 -27.88
CA ASP A 22 15.85 -9.78 -27.18
C ASP A 22 15.76 -8.75 -26.05
N TRP A 23 15.15 -9.16 -24.94
CA TRP A 23 14.93 -8.30 -23.78
C TRP A 23 16.21 -8.07 -22.97
N TYR A 24 16.36 -6.83 -22.52
CA TYR A 24 17.30 -6.41 -21.50
C TYR A 24 16.57 -6.01 -20.22
N PRO A 25 17.12 -6.30 -19.03
CA PRO A 25 16.77 -5.51 -17.86
C PRO A 25 17.28 -4.07 -18.04
N TRP A 26 16.71 -3.11 -17.31
CA TRP A 26 17.27 -1.77 -17.29
C TRP A 26 18.68 -1.77 -16.69
N GLY A 27 19.64 -1.16 -17.38
CA GLY A 27 21.00 -1.01 -16.87
C GLY A 27 22.00 -0.58 -17.93
N ALA A 28 23.25 -0.40 -17.49
CA ALA A 28 24.33 0.15 -18.30
C ALA A 28 24.59 -0.61 -19.61
N GLU A 29 24.40 -1.93 -19.64
CA GLU A 29 24.58 -2.74 -20.86
C GLU A 29 23.60 -2.29 -21.98
N ALA A 30 22.31 -2.20 -21.66
CA ALA A 30 21.27 -1.82 -22.62
C ALA A 30 21.45 -0.37 -23.08
N LEU A 31 21.69 0.55 -22.15
CA LEU A 31 21.86 1.97 -22.44
C LEU A 31 23.12 2.23 -23.28
N THR A 32 24.23 1.55 -22.98
CA THR A 32 25.46 1.66 -23.77
C THR A 32 25.27 1.10 -25.18
N ARG A 33 24.57 -0.04 -25.31
CA ARG A 33 24.25 -0.63 -26.61
C ARG A 33 23.39 0.32 -27.45
N ALA A 34 22.37 0.93 -26.86
CA ALA A 34 21.50 1.88 -27.56
C ALA A 34 22.31 3.05 -28.15
N LYS A 35 23.25 3.60 -27.37
CA LYS A 35 24.15 4.67 -27.83
C LYS A 35 25.14 4.20 -28.90
N ALA A 36 25.73 3.02 -28.73
CA ALA A 36 26.72 2.48 -29.66
C ALA A 36 26.12 2.09 -31.02
N GLU A 37 24.91 1.53 -31.01
CA GLU A 37 24.19 1.15 -32.23
C GLU A 37 23.34 2.29 -32.81
N ASP A 38 23.22 3.41 -32.10
CA ASP A 38 22.40 4.56 -32.47
C ASP A 38 20.92 4.21 -32.70
N LYS A 39 20.39 3.36 -31.81
CA LYS A 39 19.02 2.84 -31.88
C LYS A 39 18.14 3.41 -30.77
N PRO A 40 16.86 3.73 -31.08
CA PRO A 40 15.90 4.08 -30.05
C PRO A 40 15.68 2.88 -29.11
N ILE A 41 15.27 3.19 -27.88
CA ILE A 41 14.92 2.20 -26.86
C ILE A 41 13.41 2.00 -26.89
N PHE A 42 12.96 0.75 -26.87
CA PHE A 42 11.60 0.42 -26.47
C PHE A 42 11.61 -0.03 -25.00
N LEU A 43 10.97 0.75 -24.14
CA LEU A 43 10.84 0.48 -22.71
C LEU A 43 9.44 -0.04 -22.39
N SER A 44 9.37 -1.28 -21.88
CA SER A 44 8.14 -1.90 -21.38
C SER A 44 8.20 -2.04 -19.86
N ILE A 45 7.22 -1.46 -19.16
CA ILE A 45 7.13 -1.52 -17.68
C ILE A 45 5.83 -2.22 -17.25
N GLY A 46 5.95 -3.13 -16.28
CA GLY A 46 4.83 -3.85 -15.68
C GLY A 46 5.23 -4.54 -14.37
N TYR A 47 4.43 -5.50 -13.92
CA TYR A 47 4.62 -6.28 -12.70
C TYR A 47 3.92 -7.64 -12.83
N ALA A 48 4.24 -8.60 -11.95
CA ALA A 48 3.97 -10.02 -12.18
C ALA A 48 2.48 -10.39 -12.21
N ALA A 49 1.66 -9.70 -11.41
CA ALA A 49 0.22 -9.96 -11.27
C ALA A 49 -0.67 -9.07 -12.18
N CYS A 50 -0.05 -8.34 -13.11
CA CYS A 50 -0.73 -7.46 -14.07
C CYS A 50 -1.32 -8.24 -15.25
N HIS A 51 -2.63 -8.48 -15.26
CA HIS A 51 -3.33 -9.19 -16.35
C HIS A 51 -3.07 -8.57 -17.74
N TRP A 52 -3.25 -7.25 -17.90
CA TRP A 52 -3.03 -6.58 -19.20
C TRP A 52 -1.57 -6.65 -19.68
N CYS A 53 -0.62 -6.83 -18.76
CA CYS A 53 0.78 -7.04 -19.09
C CYS A 53 1.00 -8.42 -19.71
N HIS A 54 0.30 -9.45 -19.22
CA HIS A 54 0.29 -10.79 -19.82
C HIS A 54 -0.41 -10.79 -21.19
N VAL A 55 -1.56 -10.13 -21.29
CA VAL A 55 -2.30 -10.00 -22.56
C VAL A 55 -1.40 -9.37 -23.64
N MET A 56 -0.74 -8.24 -23.34
CA MET A 56 0.17 -7.59 -24.29
C MET A 56 1.36 -8.49 -24.65
N ALA A 57 1.87 -9.27 -23.70
CA ALA A 57 2.96 -10.20 -23.97
C ALA A 57 2.56 -11.31 -24.95
N HIS A 58 1.43 -11.97 -24.71
CA HIS A 58 0.90 -13.03 -25.58
C HIS A 58 0.51 -12.51 -26.96
N GLU A 59 -0.15 -11.35 -27.03
CA GLU A 59 -0.65 -10.82 -28.30
C GLU A 59 0.43 -10.16 -29.16
N SER A 60 1.53 -9.68 -28.57
CA SER A 60 2.54 -8.89 -29.29
C SER A 60 3.96 -9.41 -29.11
N PHE A 61 4.44 -9.61 -27.89
CA PHE A 61 5.87 -9.91 -27.65
C PHE A 61 6.24 -11.37 -27.96
N GLU A 62 5.26 -12.26 -28.06
CA GLU A 62 5.45 -13.66 -28.46
C GLU A 62 5.33 -13.88 -29.97
N ASP A 63 4.82 -12.90 -30.72
CA ASP A 63 4.74 -12.97 -32.18
C ASP A 63 6.15 -12.86 -32.82
N PRO A 64 6.61 -13.87 -33.59
CA PRO A 64 7.96 -13.87 -34.16
C PRO A 64 8.24 -12.73 -35.14
N ALA A 65 7.22 -12.24 -35.87
CA ALA A 65 7.38 -11.15 -36.84
C ALA A 65 7.48 -9.79 -36.13
N VAL A 66 6.68 -9.57 -35.08
CA VAL A 66 6.82 -8.41 -34.19
C VAL A 66 8.19 -8.40 -33.53
N ALA A 67 8.60 -9.54 -32.95
CA ALA A 67 9.89 -9.65 -32.26
C ALA A 67 11.09 -9.44 -33.20
N ALA A 68 11.05 -9.98 -34.42
CA ALA A 68 12.10 -9.75 -35.41
C ALA A 68 12.27 -8.25 -35.73
N PHE A 69 11.16 -7.54 -35.94
CA PHE A 69 11.18 -6.10 -36.19
C PHE A 69 11.72 -5.31 -34.99
N MET A 70 11.28 -5.66 -33.78
CA MET A 70 11.76 -5.04 -32.54
C MET A 70 13.27 -5.22 -32.36
N ASN A 71 13.77 -6.44 -32.55
CA ASN A 71 15.18 -6.76 -32.36
C ASN A 71 16.10 -6.11 -33.40
N GLU A 72 15.58 -5.87 -34.61
CA GLU A 72 16.33 -5.18 -35.66
C GLU A 72 16.47 -3.67 -35.36
N HIS A 73 15.38 -3.03 -34.94
CA HIS A 73 15.29 -1.56 -34.92
C HIS A 73 15.41 -0.91 -33.55
N PHE A 74 15.27 -1.67 -32.45
CA PHE A 74 15.23 -1.13 -31.09
C PHE A 74 16.18 -1.88 -30.16
N VAL A 75 16.59 -1.19 -29.08
CA VAL A 75 17.05 -1.87 -27.86
C VAL A 75 15.84 -2.05 -26.95
N ASN A 76 15.45 -3.30 -26.70
CA ASN A 76 14.22 -3.63 -25.98
C ASN A 76 14.53 -3.82 -24.49
N ILE A 77 13.98 -2.96 -23.64
CA ILE A 77 14.19 -2.98 -22.19
C ILE A 77 12.87 -3.31 -21.50
N LYS A 78 12.93 -4.26 -20.54
CA LYS A 78 11.81 -4.64 -19.69
C LYS A 78 12.12 -4.29 -18.24
N VAL A 79 11.16 -3.69 -17.54
CA VAL A 79 11.32 -3.23 -16.17
C VAL A 79 10.15 -3.71 -15.30
N ASP A 80 10.50 -4.26 -14.15
CA ASP A 80 9.56 -4.49 -13.07
C ASP A 80 9.40 -3.20 -12.25
N ARG A 81 8.21 -2.60 -12.28
CA ARG A 81 7.93 -1.36 -11.53
C ARG A 81 8.08 -1.55 -10.03
N GLU A 82 7.87 -2.76 -9.54
CA GLU A 82 7.95 -3.05 -8.11
C GLU A 82 9.38 -3.07 -7.62
N GLU A 83 10.37 -3.34 -8.49
CA GLU A 83 11.80 -3.24 -8.17
C GLU A 83 12.37 -1.86 -8.51
N ARG A 84 11.82 -1.18 -9.52
CA ARG A 84 12.29 0.12 -10.03
C ARG A 84 11.17 1.17 -10.14
N PRO A 85 10.58 1.61 -9.00
CA PRO A 85 9.54 2.65 -8.99
C PRO A 85 10.05 4.01 -9.48
N ASP A 86 11.36 4.28 -9.41
CA ASP A 86 11.97 5.49 -9.97
C ASP A 86 11.77 5.58 -11.48
N ILE A 87 12.09 4.49 -12.18
CA ILE A 87 11.92 4.39 -13.63
C ILE A 87 10.43 4.47 -13.96
N ASP A 88 9.61 3.70 -13.26
CA ASP A 88 8.15 3.71 -13.42
C ASP A 88 7.57 5.12 -13.30
N GLY A 89 7.88 5.84 -12.21
CA GLY A 89 7.39 7.19 -11.96
C GLY A 89 7.81 8.21 -13.01
N ILE A 90 9.09 8.21 -13.41
CA ILE A 90 9.61 9.13 -14.44
C ILE A 90 8.85 8.94 -15.76
N TYR A 91 8.77 7.69 -16.23
CA TYR A 91 8.19 7.42 -17.55
C TYR A 91 6.67 7.42 -17.54
N MET A 92 6.02 7.12 -16.41
CA MET A 92 4.58 7.32 -16.23
C MET A 92 4.24 8.81 -16.31
N GLY A 93 5.04 9.67 -15.65
CA GLY A 93 4.91 11.11 -15.78
C GLY A 93 5.01 11.57 -17.24
N ALA A 94 5.92 10.98 -18.01
CA ALA A 94 6.07 11.27 -19.44
C ALA A 94 4.83 10.85 -20.25
N VAL A 95 4.30 9.64 -20.02
CA VAL A 95 3.09 9.13 -20.69
C VAL A 95 1.87 9.98 -20.37
N VAL A 96 1.69 10.37 -19.11
CA VAL A 96 0.59 11.26 -18.69
C VAL A 96 0.74 12.64 -19.33
N ALA A 97 1.96 13.20 -19.38
CA ALA A 97 2.21 14.48 -20.04
C ALA A 97 1.92 14.43 -21.56
N MET A 98 2.20 13.31 -22.22
CA MET A 98 1.96 13.11 -23.65
C MET A 98 0.50 12.81 -23.99
N THR A 99 -0.20 12.03 -23.17
CA THR A 99 -1.50 11.43 -23.52
C THR A 99 -2.67 11.88 -22.65
N GLY A 100 -2.40 12.52 -21.51
CA GLY A 100 -3.38 12.90 -20.50
C GLY A 100 -3.85 11.76 -19.59
N SER A 101 -3.35 10.54 -19.79
CA SER A 101 -3.68 9.36 -18.97
C SER A 101 -2.48 8.42 -18.83
N GLY A 102 -2.56 7.47 -17.91
CA GLY A 102 -1.47 6.54 -17.62
C GLY A 102 -2.00 5.19 -17.12
N GLY A 103 -1.15 4.18 -17.11
CA GLY A 103 -1.49 2.83 -16.67
C GLY A 103 -0.49 1.79 -17.17
N TRP A 104 -0.69 0.54 -16.71
CA TRP A 104 0.14 -0.60 -17.10
C TRP A 104 -0.67 -1.58 -17.97
N PRO A 105 -0.03 -2.28 -18.94
CA PRO A 105 1.39 -2.21 -19.30
C PRO A 105 1.75 -0.84 -19.86
N MET A 106 2.95 -0.36 -19.54
CA MET A 106 3.45 0.92 -20.06
C MET A 106 4.44 0.67 -21.18
N SER A 107 4.26 1.37 -22.31
CA SER A 107 5.03 1.21 -23.53
C SER A 107 5.59 2.55 -23.97
N VAL A 108 6.90 2.75 -23.82
CA VAL A 108 7.55 4.06 -24.02
C VAL A 108 8.72 3.93 -25.00
N PHE A 109 8.85 4.89 -25.90
CA PHE A 109 9.95 4.98 -26.84
C PHE A 109 10.89 6.11 -26.43
N LEU A 110 12.17 5.76 -26.28
CA LEU A 110 13.20 6.67 -25.79
C LEU A 110 14.29 6.87 -26.83
N THR A 111 14.94 8.02 -26.79
CA THR A 111 16.21 8.24 -27.48
C THR A 111 17.29 7.31 -26.89
N PRO A 112 18.44 7.12 -27.57
CA PRO A 112 19.58 6.39 -27.01
C PRO A 112 20.08 6.95 -25.66
N ASP A 113 19.77 8.21 -25.35
CA ASP A 113 20.11 8.86 -24.08
C ASP A 113 19.04 8.67 -23.00
N GLY A 114 17.95 7.96 -23.29
CA GLY A 114 16.87 7.66 -22.35
C GLY A 114 15.75 8.70 -22.30
N GLU A 115 15.78 9.73 -23.15
CA GLU A 115 14.74 10.77 -23.16
C GLU A 115 13.46 10.24 -23.85
N PRO A 116 12.28 10.31 -23.20
CA PRO A 116 11.03 9.82 -23.77
C PRO A 116 10.48 10.77 -24.83
N PHE A 117 10.09 10.24 -25.99
CA PHE A 117 9.52 11.05 -27.09
C PHE A 117 8.17 10.56 -27.62
N LEU A 118 7.78 9.33 -27.29
CA LEU A 118 6.46 8.76 -27.57
C LEU A 118 6.13 7.75 -26.48
N GLY A 119 4.86 7.65 -26.06
CA GLY A 119 4.47 6.62 -25.10
C GLY A 119 2.96 6.42 -25.04
N GLY A 120 2.57 5.29 -24.47
CA GLY A 120 1.18 4.90 -24.23
C GLY A 120 1.11 3.72 -23.28
N THR A 121 -0.09 3.22 -23.06
CA THR A 121 -0.31 2.03 -22.23
C THR A 121 -0.29 0.77 -23.11
N TYR A 122 -1.46 0.22 -23.42
CA TYR A 122 -1.65 -0.97 -24.23
C TYR A 122 -1.82 -0.62 -25.72
N PHE A 123 -1.08 -1.33 -26.58
CA PHE A 123 -1.23 -1.29 -28.03
C PHE A 123 -1.75 -2.65 -28.54
N PRO A 124 -2.88 -2.69 -29.26
CA PRO A 124 -3.47 -3.95 -29.71
C PRO A 124 -2.67 -4.61 -30.85
N PRO A 125 -2.79 -5.94 -31.05
CA PRO A 125 -2.12 -6.63 -32.16
C PRO A 125 -2.66 -6.20 -33.53
N VAL A 126 -3.91 -5.72 -33.56
CA VAL A 126 -4.58 -5.18 -34.75
C VAL A 126 -5.22 -3.83 -34.41
N ALA A 127 -5.23 -2.91 -35.37
CA ALA A 127 -5.81 -1.58 -35.15
C ALA A 127 -7.31 -1.70 -34.79
N ARG A 128 -7.70 -1.11 -33.65
CA ARG A 128 -9.09 -1.11 -33.15
C ARG A 128 -9.34 0.10 -32.27
N HIS A 129 -10.59 0.55 -32.22
CA HIS A 129 -11.02 1.67 -31.37
C HIS A 129 -10.15 2.95 -31.51
N ASN A 130 -9.75 3.29 -32.74
CA ASN A 130 -8.83 4.39 -33.07
C ASN A 130 -7.41 4.26 -32.50
N LEU A 131 -7.04 3.10 -31.94
CA LEU A 131 -5.67 2.80 -31.56
C LEU A 131 -4.95 2.14 -32.74
N PRO A 132 -3.71 2.58 -33.06
CA PRO A 132 -2.87 1.89 -34.02
C PRO A 132 -2.54 0.49 -33.50
N SER A 133 -2.24 -0.45 -34.39
CA SER A 133 -1.64 -1.71 -33.94
C SER A 133 -0.26 -1.47 -33.34
N PHE A 134 0.22 -2.39 -32.51
CA PHE A 134 1.57 -2.30 -31.97
C PHE A 134 2.64 -2.25 -33.08
N MET A 135 2.46 -3.03 -34.14
CA MET A 135 3.36 -2.99 -35.31
C MET A 135 3.30 -1.64 -36.05
N ASP A 136 2.14 -0.99 -36.15
CA ASP A 136 2.03 0.34 -36.75
C ASP A 136 2.76 1.39 -35.90
N ALA A 137 2.67 1.30 -34.57
CA ALA A 137 3.42 2.16 -33.66
C ALA A 137 4.94 1.97 -33.84
N LEU A 138 5.42 0.73 -33.88
CA LEU A 138 6.84 0.41 -34.12
C LEU A 138 7.36 0.99 -35.44
N ARG A 139 6.62 0.78 -36.54
CA ARG A 139 6.99 1.32 -37.86
C ARG A 139 6.97 2.84 -37.90
N HIS A 140 6.00 3.47 -37.25
CA HIS A 140 5.93 4.92 -37.15
C HIS A 140 7.18 5.48 -36.45
N VAL A 141 7.57 4.88 -35.32
CA VAL A 141 8.76 5.29 -34.56
C VAL A 141 10.04 5.11 -35.38
N GLN A 142 10.21 3.98 -36.06
CA GLN A 142 11.37 3.74 -36.91
C GLN A 142 11.47 4.80 -38.02
N ARG A 143 10.34 5.14 -38.65
CA ARG A 143 10.30 6.19 -39.69
C ARG A 143 10.73 7.54 -39.13
N ILE A 144 10.10 8.04 -38.06
CA ILE A 144 10.42 9.37 -37.50
C ILE A 144 11.85 9.44 -36.95
N TRP A 145 12.39 8.34 -36.43
CA TRP A 145 13.80 8.29 -36.00
C TRP A 145 14.76 8.46 -37.18
N SER A 146 14.44 7.85 -38.33
CA SER A 146 15.28 7.92 -39.53
C SER A 146 15.12 9.22 -40.33
N GLU A 147 13.91 9.77 -40.40
CA GLU A 147 13.57 10.91 -41.28
C GLU A 147 13.49 12.25 -40.54
N GLU A 148 13.14 12.25 -39.25
CA GLU A 148 12.75 13.45 -38.49
C GLU A 148 13.49 13.54 -37.14
N ARG A 149 14.72 13.01 -37.07
CA ARG A 149 15.51 12.84 -35.84
C ARG A 149 15.62 14.10 -34.97
N ASP A 150 15.92 15.24 -35.57
CA ASP A 150 16.09 16.49 -34.81
C ASP A 150 14.80 16.86 -34.06
N LYS A 151 13.63 16.59 -34.64
CA LYS A 151 12.33 16.81 -33.98
C LYS A 151 12.11 15.82 -32.83
N VAL A 152 12.54 14.57 -33.01
CA VAL A 152 12.43 13.54 -31.95
C VAL A 152 13.27 13.93 -30.73
N ILE A 153 14.52 14.38 -30.96
CA ILE A 153 15.42 14.82 -29.89
C ILE A 153 14.85 16.08 -29.20
N GLU A 154 14.39 17.06 -29.96
CA GLU A 154 13.81 18.27 -29.37
C GLU A 154 12.54 17.97 -28.55
N ASN A 155 11.65 17.11 -29.05
CA ASN A 155 10.48 16.66 -28.30
C ASN A 155 10.88 15.92 -27.02
N GLY A 156 11.89 15.04 -27.08
CA GLY A 156 12.40 14.33 -25.91
C GLY A 156 12.94 15.26 -24.83
N ARG A 157 13.71 16.28 -25.23
CA ARG A 157 14.21 17.33 -24.34
C ARG A 157 13.06 18.13 -23.72
N ILE A 158 12.07 18.54 -24.51
CA ILE A 158 10.91 19.29 -24.02
C ILE A 158 10.15 18.47 -22.97
N ILE A 159 9.85 17.20 -23.25
CA ILE A 159 9.15 16.32 -22.31
C ILE A 159 9.98 16.16 -21.02
N THR A 160 11.28 15.87 -21.15
CA THR A 160 12.17 15.69 -19.99
C THR A 160 12.25 16.94 -19.10
N GLN A 161 12.19 18.14 -19.68
CA GLN A 161 12.12 19.38 -18.90
C GLN A 161 10.82 19.51 -18.09
N HIS A 162 9.70 19.02 -18.61
CA HIS A 162 8.43 18.99 -17.88
C HIS A 162 8.38 17.94 -16.76
N LEU A 163 9.26 16.93 -16.80
CA LEU A 163 9.38 15.90 -15.77
C LEU A 163 10.20 16.35 -14.55
N GLN A 164 10.92 17.46 -14.65
CA GLN A 164 11.62 18.01 -13.49
C GLN A 164 10.59 18.42 -12.44
N PRO A 165 10.80 18.07 -11.15
CA PRO A 165 9.89 18.46 -10.10
C PRO A 165 9.65 19.97 -10.17
N PRO A 166 8.40 20.45 -10.15
CA PRO A 166 8.15 21.88 -10.14
C PRO A 166 8.91 22.46 -8.94
N SER A 167 9.70 23.51 -9.18
CA SER A 167 10.23 24.33 -8.10
C SER A 167 9.04 24.73 -7.25
N SER A 168 8.96 24.26 -6.01
CA SER A 168 7.85 24.63 -5.14
C SER A 168 7.80 26.15 -5.12
N ALA A 169 6.71 26.75 -5.59
CA ALA A 169 6.42 28.12 -5.22
C ALA A 169 6.40 28.10 -3.70
N ALA A 170 7.27 28.90 -3.06
CA ALA A 170 7.31 29.00 -1.62
C ALA A 170 5.86 29.19 -1.14
N ALA A 171 5.36 28.28 -0.31
CA ALA A 171 4.03 28.44 0.25
C ALA A 171 4.01 29.82 0.95
N GLU A 172 3.14 30.72 0.50
CA GLU A 172 2.94 32.02 1.15
C GLU A 172 2.38 31.82 2.58
N GLU A 173 1.76 30.66 2.84
CA GLU A 173 1.32 30.21 4.15
C GLU A 173 2.33 29.23 4.79
N HIS A 174 2.83 29.58 5.97
CA HIS A 174 3.81 28.78 6.71
C HIS A 174 3.19 27.77 7.69
N SER A 175 1.87 27.64 7.74
CA SER A 175 1.18 26.82 8.74
C SER A 175 -0.02 26.08 8.18
N VAL A 176 -0.21 24.85 8.63
CA VAL A 176 -1.40 24.04 8.36
C VAL A 176 -2.62 24.61 9.11
N SER A 177 -3.80 24.59 8.49
CA SER A 177 -5.06 25.11 9.00
C SER A 177 -6.10 24.00 9.20
N ALA A 178 -6.85 24.08 10.31
CA ALA A 178 -7.97 23.19 10.59
C ALA A 178 -9.11 23.33 9.56
N ASP A 179 -9.24 24.50 8.93
CA ASP A 179 -10.23 24.73 7.87
C ASP A 179 -9.93 23.90 6.62
N ALA A 180 -8.66 23.68 6.29
CA ALA A 180 -8.27 22.85 5.15
C ALA A 180 -8.69 21.39 5.35
N LEU A 181 -8.58 20.85 6.57
CA LEU A 181 -9.08 19.51 6.89
C LEU A 181 -10.60 19.42 6.74
N SER A 182 -11.33 20.45 7.20
CA SER A 182 -12.78 20.52 7.07
C SER A 182 -13.21 20.61 5.60
N GLN A 183 -12.50 21.39 4.78
CA GLN A 183 -12.71 21.45 3.33
C GLN A 183 -12.47 20.11 2.64
N ALA A 184 -11.42 19.38 3.03
CA ALA A 184 -11.15 18.05 2.52
C ALA A 184 -12.30 17.07 2.82
N VAL A 185 -12.83 17.06 4.05
CA VAL A 185 -13.99 16.22 4.42
C VAL A 185 -15.22 16.59 3.58
N MET A 186 -15.47 17.89 3.34
CA MET A 186 -16.58 18.34 2.48
C MET A 186 -16.41 17.90 1.03
N ALA A 187 -15.20 18.01 0.47
CA ALA A 187 -14.91 17.55 -0.88
C ALA A 187 -15.10 16.03 -1.01
N LEU A 188 -14.66 15.25 0.00
CA LEU A 188 -14.90 13.81 0.06
C LEU A 188 -16.40 13.47 0.11
N ALA A 189 -17.18 14.20 0.92
CA ALA A 189 -18.61 13.97 1.04
C ALA A 189 -19.40 14.29 -0.24
N GLN A 190 -18.97 15.32 -0.99
CA GLN A 190 -19.56 15.67 -2.27
C GLN A 190 -19.30 14.62 -3.37
N ALA A 191 -18.14 13.98 -3.33
CA ALA A 191 -17.75 12.94 -4.28
C ALA A 191 -18.17 11.52 -3.87
N TYR A 192 -18.78 11.35 -2.70
CA TYR A 192 -19.07 10.04 -2.12
C TYR A 192 -20.29 9.36 -2.75
N ASP A 193 -20.15 8.07 -3.04
CA ASP A 193 -21.24 7.22 -3.51
C ASP A 193 -22.06 6.69 -2.32
N TRP A 194 -23.09 7.44 -1.92
CA TRP A 194 -23.98 7.02 -0.82
C TRP A 194 -24.84 5.79 -1.13
N ARG A 195 -24.91 5.34 -2.39
CA ARG A 195 -25.69 4.15 -2.76
C ARG A 195 -24.91 2.87 -2.57
N HIS A 196 -23.61 2.89 -2.86
CA HIS A 196 -22.76 1.69 -2.83
C HIS A 196 -21.53 1.80 -1.93
N GLY A 197 -21.29 2.96 -1.33
CA GLY A 197 -20.14 3.25 -0.46
C GLY A 197 -18.85 3.49 -1.23
N GLY A 198 -17.96 4.32 -0.70
CA GLY A 198 -16.67 4.69 -1.30
C GLY A 198 -16.73 5.84 -2.32
N TRP A 199 -15.66 6.01 -3.09
CA TRP A 199 -15.46 7.12 -4.02
C TRP A 199 -15.17 6.66 -5.44
N GLY A 200 -15.46 7.53 -6.41
CA GLY A 200 -15.18 7.28 -7.83
C GLY A 200 -16.28 6.50 -8.56
N GLN A 201 -15.97 6.10 -9.78
CA GLN A 201 -16.79 5.27 -10.66
C GLN A 201 -16.03 3.99 -11.01
N ALA A 202 -16.62 3.11 -11.81
CA ALA A 202 -16.00 1.88 -12.28
C ALA A 202 -14.81 2.18 -13.21
N PRO A 203 -13.63 1.55 -13.01
CA PRO A 203 -13.27 0.65 -11.92
C PRO A 203 -13.09 1.36 -10.57
N LYS A 204 -13.62 0.76 -9.49
CA LYS A 204 -13.73 1.37 -8.16
C LYS A 204 -12.69 0.81 -7.18
N PHE A 205 -11.93 1.71 -6.56
CA PHE A 205 -10.82 1.40 -5.64
C PHE A 205 -11.20 1.64 -4.16
N PRO A 206 -10.63 0.88 -3.21
CA PRO A 206 -11.04 0.90 -1.79
C PRO A 206 -10.74 2.19 -1.02
N GLN A 207 -9.75 2.99 -1.44
CA GLN A 207 -9.33 4.24 -0.78
C GLN A 207 -9.06 4.09 0.75
N PRO A 208 -8.27 3.10 1.21
CA PRO A 208 -8.10 2.83 2.64
C PRO A 208 -7.48 4.00 3.41
N MET A 209 -6.57 4.75 2.81
CA MET A 209 -5.96 5.94 3.43
C MET A 209 -6.98 7.06 3.67
N THR A 210 -7.93 7.25 2.74
CA THR A 210 -9.04 8.19 2.91
C THR A 210 -9.94 7.76 4.06
N ILE A 211 -10.27 6.47 4.13
CA ILE A 211 -11.06 5.91 5.24
C ILE A 211 -10.34 6.14 6.57
N ASP A 212 -9.03 5.89 6.63
CA ASP A 212 -8.22 6.07 7.84
C ASP A 212 -8.18 7.53 8.31
N PHE A 213 -7.99 8.47 7.37
CA PHE A 213 -8.11 9.90 7.64
C PHE A 213 -9.48 10.26 8.23
N LEU A 214 -10.57 9.77 7.63
CA LEU A 214 -11.93 10.05 8.10
C LEU A 214 -12.20 9.46 9.49
N LEU A 215 -11.71 8.25 9.77
CA LEU A 215 -11.78 7.66 11.11
C LEU A 215 -11.02 8.51 12.13
N ALA A 216 -9.85 9.02 11.77
CA ALA A 216 -9.06 9.92 12.63
C ALA A 216 -9.73 11.30 12.82
N ARG A 217 -10.59 11.74 11.89
CA ARG A 217 -11.47 12.92 12.09
C ARG A 217 -12.63 12.60 13.02
N ALA A 218 -13.20 11.40 12.93
CA ALA A 218 -14.29 10.96 13.79
C ALA A 218 -13.91 10.94 15.28
N THR A 219 -12.64 10.67 15.63
CA THR A 219 -12.16 10.74 17.03
C THR A 219 -12.24 12.16 17.62
N HIS A 220 -12.39 13.20 16.79
CA HIS A 220 -12.61 14.59 17.19
C HIS A 220 -14.08 15.03 17.03
N GLY A 221 -15.01 14.09 16.87
CA GLY A 221 -16.46 14.36 16.80
C GLY A 221 -16.99 14.69 15.41
N ASP A 222 -16.23 14.48 14.34
CA ASP A 222 -16.71 14.64 12.96
C ASP A 222 -17.62 13.46 12.54
N GLN A 223 -18.93 13.62 12.77
CA GLN A 223 -19.91 12.57 12.50
C GLN A 223 -20.05 12.24 11.01
N LEU A 224 -19.89 13.23 10.12
CA LEU A 224 -19.99 12.99 8.68
C LEU A 224 -18.82 12.14 8.19
N ALA A 225 -17.61 12.41 8.70
CA ALA A 225 -16.45 11.58 8.43
C ALA A 225 -16.68 10.13 8.90
N LEU A 226 -17.25 9.93 10.09
CA LEU A 226 -17.59 8.61 10.62
C LEU A 226 -18.61 7.87 9.73
N ASP A 227 -19.67 8.55 9.31
CA ASP A 227 -20.74 7.95 8.51
C ASP A 227 -20.22 7.48 7.13
N MET A 228 -19.35 8.29 6.48
CA MET A 228 -18.68 7.89 5.24
C MET A 228 -17.76 6.69 5.45
N ALA A 229 -16.86 6.75 6.43
CA ALA A 229 -15.90 5.68 6.69
C ALA A 229 -16.61 4.35 7.03
N ARG A 230 -17.60 4.38 7.92
CA ARG A 230 -18.38 3.20 8.31
C ARG A 230 -19.11 2.61 7.11
N HIS A 231 -19.78 3.44 6.31
CA HIS A 231 -20.53 2.94 5.16
C HIS A 231 -19.61 2.34 4.08
N ALA A 232 -18.43 2.93 3.84
CA ALA A 232 -17.47 2.37 2.88
C ALA A 232 -16.95 1.00 3.33
N LEU A 233 -16.54 0.86 4.59
CA LEU A 233 -16.08 -0.40 5.16
C LEU A 233 -17.19 -1.47 5.14
N GLN A 234 -18.40 -1.13 5.57
CA GLN A 234 -19.52 -2.09 5.58
C GLN A 234 -19.89 -2.56 4.16
N SER A 235 -19.86 -1.66 3.18
CA SER A 235 -20.18 -2.00 1.78
C SER A 235 -19.13 -2.92 1.15
N MET A 236 -17.83 -2.67 1.38
CA MET A 236 -16.77 -3.54 0.88
C MET A 236 -16.77 -4.92 1.54
N ALA A 237 -17.12 -5.00 2.83
CA ALA A 237 -17.15 -6.24 3.59
C ALA A 237 -18.27 -7.23 3.17
N LEU A 238 -19.24 -6.80 2.35
CA LEU A 238 -20.32 -7.66 1.86
C LEU A 238 -19.81 -8.80 0.96
N GLY A 239 -18.63 -8.65 0.37
CA GLY A 239 -18.03 -9.64 -0.52
C GLY A 239 -17.85 -9.12 -1.94
N GLY A 240 -17.46 -10.00 -2.85
CA GLY A 240 -16.94 -9.60 -4.16
C GLY A 240 -15.46 -9.26 -4.03
N MET A 241 -15.13 -7.99 -3.81
CA MET A 241 -13.74 -7.57 -3.58
C MET A 241 -13.13 -8.13 -2.29
N TYR A 242 -13.95 -8.31 -1.25
CA TYR A 242 -13.56 -9.03 -0.05
C TYR A 242 -13.87 -10.51 -0.23
N ASP A 243 -12.86 -11.37 -0.09
CA ASP A 243 -13.07 -12.81 -0.19
C ASP A 243 -13.72 -13.34 1.10
N VAL A 244 -15.05 -13.41 1.11
CA VAL A 244 -15.84 -13.92 2.25
C VAL A 244 -15.55 -15.37 2.60
N VAL A 245 -14.82 -16.13 1.77
CA VAL A 245 -14.43 -17.52 2.05
C VAL A 245 -13.05 -17.57 2.69
N GLY A 246 -12.03 -17.01 2.03
CA GLY A 246 -10.63 -17.08 2.48
C GLY A 246 -10.11 -15.89 3.26
N GLY A 247 -10.84 -14.79 3.32
CA GLY A 247 -10.32 -13.50 3.77
C GLY A 247 -9.42 -12.84 2.72
N GLY A 248 -8.98 -11.63 3.04
CA GLY A 248 -8.20 -10.79 2.15
C GLY A 248 -9.03 -10.10 1.08
N PHE A 249 -8.47 -9.02 0.57
CA PHE A 249 -9.06 -8.16 -0.44
C PHE A 249 -8.35 -8.31 -1.77
N ALA A 250 -9.16 -8.32 -2.82
CA ALA A 250 -8.73 -8.05 -4.18
C ALA A 250 -8.46 -6.54 -4.36
N ARG A 251 -7.64 -6.18 -5.35
CA ARG A 251 -7.14 -4.82 -5.52
C ARG A 251 -8.23 -3.77 -5.76
N TYR A 252 -9.16 -4.06 -6.66
CA TYR A 252 -10.26 -3.16 -6.98
C TYR A 252 -11.44 -3.91 -7.62
N SER A 253 -12.58 -3.23 -7.73
CA SER A 253 -13.80 -3.74 -8.38
C SER A 253 -13.93 -3.17 -9.79
N VAL A 254 -14.27 -4.00 -10.78
CA VAL A 254 -14.61 -3.52 -12.13
C VAL A 254 -15.94 -2.81 -12.19
N ASP A 255 -16.78 -2.99 -11.16
CA ASP A 255 -18.08 -2.36 -11.03
C ASP A 255 -18.17 -1.42 -9.82
N ASN A 256 -19.23 -0.62 -9.77
CA ASN A 256 -19.46 0.38 -8.72
C ASN A 256 -19.95 -0.20 -7.38
N TYR A 257 -20.37 -1.46 -7.35
CA TYR A 257 -21.06 -2.08 -6.22
C TYR A 257 -20.22 -3.18 -5.57
N TRP A 258 -18.90 -3.20 -5.83
CA TRP A 258 -17.90 -4.05 -5.21
C TRP A 258 -18.01 -5.55 -5.50
N ARG A 259 -18.77 -5.96 -6.53
CA ARG A 259 -19.10 -7.39 -6.73
C ARG A 259 -18.04 -8.13 -7.51
N VAL A 260 -17.67 -7.62 -8.69
CA VAL A 260 -16.73 -8.29 -9.57
C VAL A 260 -15.36 -7.63 -9.37
N PRO A 261 -14.42 -8.29 -8.69
CA PRO A 261 -13.07 -7.76 -8.55
C PRO A 261 -12.22 -8.01 -9.79
N HIS A 262 -11.12 -7.27 -9.91
CA HIS A 262 -9.91 -7.86 -10.48
C HIS A 262 -9.24 -8.66 -9.37
N PHE A 263 -9.14 -9.99 -9.55
CA PHE A 263 -8.90 -10.95 -8.47
C PHE A 263 -7.48 -10.95 -7.89
N GLU A 264 -6.60 -10.09 -8.41
CA GLU A 264 -5.27 -9.80 -7.87
C GLU A 264 -5.36 -9.41 -6.39
N LYS A 265 -4.52 -10.00 -5.55
CA LYS A 265 -4.42 -9.65 -4.12
C LYS A 265 -3.04 -9.12 -3.79
N MET A 266 -2.96 -7.83 -3.49
CA MET A 266 -1.71 -7.13 -3.17
C MET A 266 -1.46 -7.05 -1.67
N LEU A 267 -0.21 -7.19 -1.25
CA LEU A 267 0.17 -7.09 0.16
C LEU A 267 -0.19 -5.71 0.75
N TYR A 268 0.12 -4.63 0.03
CA TYR A 268 -0.12 -3.27 0.52
C TYR A 268 -1.62 -2.95 0.67
N ASP A 269 -2.49 -3.42 -0.24
CA ASP A 269 -3.93 -3.22 -0.14
C ASP A 269 -4.47 -3.91 1.12
N ASN A 270 -4.02 -5.15 1.35
CA ASN A 270 -4.41 -5.92 2.52
C ASN A 270 -3.85 -5.34 3.83
N ALA A 271 -2.64 -4.75 3.81
CA ALA A 271 -2.08 -4.04 4.96
C ALA A 271 -2.94 -2.82 5.33
N LEU A 272 -3.19 -1.96 4.35
CA LEU A 272 -3.92 -0.70 4.56
C LEU A 272 -5.39 -0.95 4.91
N LEU A 273 -6.03 -1.94 4.29
CA LEU A 273 -7.41 -2.31 4.61
C LEU A 273 -7.53 -2.97 5.97
N ALA A 274 -6.67 -3.94 6.32
CA ALA A 274 -6.71 -4.56 7.65
C ALA A 274 -6.59 -3.51 8.77
N ARG A 275 -5.73 -2.51 8.57
CA ARG A 275 -5.57 -1.37 9.46
C ARG A 275 -6.81 -0.48 9.52
N ALA A 276 -7.39 -0.11 8.37
CA ALA A 276 -8.62 0.68 8.32
C ALA A 276 -9.80 -0.02 9.02
N TYR A 277 -9.94 -1.35 8.87
CA TYR A 277 -10.95 -2.13 9.57
C TYR A 277 -10.68 -2.24 11.08
N LEU A 278 -9.41 -2.35 11.50
CA LEU A 278 -9.04 -2.30 12.92
C LEU A 278 -9.45 -0.95 13.54
N HIS A 279 -9.11 0.16 12.89
CA HIS A 279 -9.47 1.49 13.36
C HIS A 279 -10.99 1.70 13.32
N GLY A 280 -11.67 1.21 12.28
CA GLY A 280 -13.13 1.19 12.19
C GLY A 280 -13.76 0.50 13.39
N TYR A 281 -13.26 -0.69 13.75
CA TYR A 281 -13.68 -1.39 14.97
C TYR A 281 -13.41 -0.57 16.23
N LEU A 282 -12.21 -0.01 16.40
CA LEU A 282 -11.88 0.73 17.62
C LEU A 282 -12.74 1.99 17.80
N VAL A 283 -13.13 2.66 16.72
CA VAL A 283 -14.00 3.85 16.75
C VAL A 283 -15.48 3.49 16.95
N THR A 284 -15.95 2.41 16.32
CA THR A 284 -17.40 2.09 16.27
C THR A 284 -17.84 0.97 17.21
N GLN A 285 -16.89 0.14 17.66
CA GLN A 285 -17.12 -1.15 18.31
C GLN A 285 -17.93 -2.15 17.45
N ASP A 286 -17.92 -1.97 16.11
CA ASP A 286 -18.53 -2.90 15.17
C ASP A 286 -17.69 -4.18 15.03
N GLU A 287 -18.15 -5.26 15.67
CA GLU A 287 -17.48 -6.56 15.65
C GLU A 287 -17.35 -7.17 14.24
N ASP A 288 -18.17 -6.76 13.25
CA ASP A 288 -17.97 -7.19 11.86
C ASP A 288 -16.66 -6.61 11.29
N MET A 289 -16.31 -5.37 11.64
CA MET A 289 -15.04 -4.77 11.22
C MET A 289 -13.84 -5.47 11.85
N ARG A 290 -13.92 -5.84 13.13
CA ARG A 290 -12.89 -6.63 13.80
C ARG A 290 -12.64 -7.95 13.07
N ARG A 291 -13.71 -8.68 12.74
CA ARG A 291 -13.60 -9.96 12.03
C ARG A 291 -12.96 -9.79 10.66
N VAL A 292 -13.30 -8.73 9.92
CA VAL A 292 -12.68 -8.47 8.61
C VAL A 292 -11.19 -8.17 8.75
N CYS A 293 -10.79 -7.40 9.76
CA CYS A 293 -9.37 -7.19 10.09
C CYS A 293 -8.66 -8.53 10.38
N GLU A 294 -9.18 -9.33 11.31
CA GLU A 294 -8.59 -10.61 11.69
C GLU A 294 -8.48 -11.57 10.50
N ARG A 295 -9.56 -11.74 9.72
CA ARG A 295 -9.57 -12.63 8.55
C ARG A 295 -8.65 -12.15 7.42
N THR A 296 -8.41 -10.85 7.30
CA THR A 296 -7.46 -10.29 6.34
C THR A 296 -6.02 -10.58 6.77
N LEU A 297 -5.69 -10.41 8.04
CA LEU A 297 -4.37 -10.76 8.57
C LEU A 297 -4.14 -12.28 8.54
N ASP A 298 -5.13 -13.09 8.92
CA ASP A 298 -5.05 -14.55 8.84
C ASP A 298 -4.88 -15.04 7.38
N PHE A 299 -5.45 -14.35 6.39
CA PHE A 299 -5.19 -14.58 4.97
C PHE A 299 -3.71 -14.30 4.63
N VAL A 300 -3.17 -13.15 5.03
CA VAL A 300 -1.77 -12.79 4.78
C VAL A 300 -0.82 -13.80 5.43
N ALA A 301 -1.08 -14.18 6.69
CA ALA A 301 -0.27 -15.15 7.42
C ALA A 301 -0.24 -16.53 6.73
N ARG A 302 -1.36 -16.92 6.10
CA ARG A 302 -1.52 -18.22 5.44
C ARG A 302 -0.99 -18.26 4.02
N GLU A 303 -1.19 -17.18 3.26
CA GLU A 303 -1.00 -17.19 1.80
C GLU A 303 0.20 -16.36 1.33
N LEU A 304 0.64 -15.36 2.10
CA LEU A 304 1.66 -14.38 1.69
C LEU A 304 2.88 -14.34 2.62
N ARG A 305 3.02 -15.29 3.55
CA ARG A 305 4.13 -15.29 4.50
C ARG A 305 5.27 -16.21 4.05
N ASP A 306 6.47 -15.65 4.00
CA ASP A 306 7.72 -16.42 3.87
C ASP A 306 8.13 -17.05 5.21
N ALA A 307 8.76 -18.23 5.15
CA ALA A 307 9.24 -18.95 6.33
C ALA A 307 10.33 -18.18 7.10
N GLY A 308 11.08 -17.30 6.43
CA GLY A 308 12.11 -16.44 7.03
C GLY A 308 11.56 -15.23 7.80
N GLY A 309 10.27 -14.88 7.61
CA GLY A 309 9.59 -13.77 8.28
C GLY A 309 9.14 -12.63 7.37
N GLY A 310 9.59 -12.61 6.11
CA GLY A 310 9.09 -11.66 5.10
C GLY A 310 7.65 -11.95 4.66
N PHE A 311 7.04 -10.98 4.01
CA PHE A 311 5.77 -11.14 3.29
C PHE A 311 5.98 -10.95 1.79
N TYR A 312 5.41 -11.87 1.03
CA TYR A 312 5.35 -11.87 -0.43
C TYR A 312 4.46 -10.74 -0.95
N SER A 313 4.82 -10.22 -2.12
CA SER A 313 4.23 -9.06 -2.75
C SER A 313 2.77 -9.23 -3.13
N SER A 314 2.41 -10.35 -3.76
CA SER A 314 1.05 -10.53 -4.29
C SER A 314 0.69 -11.96 -4.68
N LEU A 315 -0.62 -12.17 -4.90
CA LEU A 315 -1.16 -13.28 -5.68
C LEU A 315 -1.74 -12.75 -6.99
N ASP A 316 -1.45 -13.47 -8.08
CA ASP A 316 -1.96 -13.20 -9.42
C ASP A 316 -3.49 -13.21 -9.47
N ALA A 317 -4.06 -12.47 -10.42
CA ALA A 317 -5.48 -12.52 -10.74
C ALA A 317 -5.83 -13.83 -11.46
N ASP A 318 -4.90 -14.37 -12.24
CA ASP A 318 -5.12 -15.52 -13.12
C ASP A 318 -4.71 -16.83 -12.43
N SER A 319 -5.51 -17.88 -12.69
CA SER A 319 -5.17 -19.27 -12.36
C SER A 319 -5.55 -20.14 -13.54
N GLU A 320 -4.62 -20.98 -14.02
CA GLU A 320 -4.78 -21.76 -15.25
C GLU A 320 -5.03 -20.87 -16.51
N GLY A 321 -4.54 -19.63 -16.52
CA GLY A 321 -4.72 -18.69 -17.62
C GLY A 321 -6.12 -18.05 -17.68
N GLU A 322 -6.92 -18.19 -16.62
CA GLU A 322 -8.26 -17.62 -16.50
C GLU A 322 -8.34 -16.74 -15.25
N GLU A 323 -8.79 -15.49 -15.40
CA GLU A 323 -8.96 -14.54 -14.29
C GLU A 323 -10.01 -15.03 -13.29
N GLY A 324 -9.65 -15.07 -12.00
CA GLY A 324 -10.60 -15.36 -10.92
C GLY A 324 -11.06 -16.81 -10.77
N LYS A 325 -10.66 -17.73 -11.67
CA LYS A 325 -11.07 -19.14 -11.66
C LYS A 325 -10.90 -19.84 -10.31
N PHE A 326 -9.81 -19.54 -9.58
CA PHE A 326 -9.60 -20.05 -8.24
C PHE A 326 -10.70 -19.65 -7.24
N TYR A 327 -11.27 -18.45 -7.37
CA TYR A 327 -12.12 -17.81 -6.37
C TYR A 327 -13.63 -17.97 -6.61
N VAL A 328 -14.05 -18.21 -7.85
CA VAL A 328 -15.48 -18.27 -8.23
C VAL A 328 -16.11 -19.65 -7.98
N TRP A 329 -17.45 -19.68 -7.95
CA TRP A 329 -18.22 -20.87 -7.58
C TRP A 329 -19.40 -21.12 -8.51
N SER A 330 -19.60 -22.36 -8.93
CA SER A 330 -20.87 -22.82 -9.48
C SER A 330 -21.87 -23.19 -8.38
N LEU A 331 -23.17 -23.16 -8.71
CA LEU A 331 -24.22 -23.65 -7.82
C LEU A 331 -24.01 -25.14 -7.43
N ALA A 332 -23.54 -25.95 -8.38
CA ALA A 332 -23.29 -27.36 -8.17
C ALA A 332 -22.17 -27.61 -7.15
N GLU A 333 -21.06 -26.86 -7.25
CA GLU A 333 -19.95 -26.96 -6.29
C GLU A 333 -20.37 -26.58 -4.88
N ILE A 334 -21.14 -25.49 -4.72
CA ILE A 334 -21.64 -25.05 -3.41
C ILE A 334 -22.54 -26.13 -2.80
N THR A 335 -23.46 -26.68 -3.61
CA THR A 335 -24.40 -27.72 -3.15
C THR A 335 -23.65 -28.99 -2.74
N ALA A 336 -22.68 -29.43 -3.55
CA ALA A 336 -21.88 -30.62 -3.29
C ALA A 336 -20.98 -30.47 -2.06
N SER A 337 -20.42 -29.27 -1.83
CA SER A 337 -19.49 -29.02 -0.72
C SER A 337 -20.20 -28.93 0.64
N LEU A 338 -21.39 -28.32 0.69
CA LEU A 338 -22.03 -27.94 1.95
C LEU A 338 -23.14 -28.90 2.42
N GLY A 339 -23.74 -29.67 1.51
CA GLY A 339 -24.96 -30.43 1.80
C GLY A 339 -26.20 -29.54 1.99
N THR A 340 -27.39 -30.14 1.98
CA THR A 340 -28.66 -29.43 1.68
C THR A 340 -29.06 -28.30 2.65
N PRO A 341 -28.99 -28.41 3.98
CA PRO A 341 -29.41 -27.29 4.84
C PRO A 341 -28.49 -26.07 4.73
N LEU A 342 -27.18 -26.31 4.64
CA LEU A 342 -26.17 -25.25 4.63
C LEU A 342 -26.01 -24.61 3.25
N ALA A 343 -26.14 -25.42 2.19
CA ALA A 343 -26.17 -24.93 0.82
C ALA A 343 -27.34 -23.97 0.59
N GLU A 344 -28.56 -24.30 1.05
CA GLU A 344 -29.73 -23.43 0.89
C GLU A 344 -29.53 -22.07 1.57
N LEU A 345 -28.94 -22.05 2.78
CA LEU A 345 -28.60 -20.81 3.47
C LEU A 345 -27.60 -19.97 2.68
N VAL A 346 -26.52 -20.56 2.17
CA VAL A 346 -25.49 -19.87 1.36
C VAL A 346 -26.07 -19.35 0.05
N ILE A 347 -26.89 -20.16 -0.63
CA ILE A 347 -27.57 -19.76 -1.87
C ILE A 347 -28.45 -18.52 -1.62
N ALA A 348 -29.24 -18.52 -0.56
CA ALA A 348 -30.09 -17.39 -0.20
C ALA A 348 -29.28 -16.16 0.25
N ALA A 349 -28.18 -16.36 0.97
CA ALA A 349 -27.31 -15.31 1.48
C ALA A 349 -26.59 -14.53 0.38
N TYR A 350 -26.11 -15.23 -0.65
CA TYR A 350 -25.24 -14.67 -1.69
C TYR A 350 -25.92 -14.56 -3.06
N GLY A 351 -27.18 -14.99 -3.17
CA GLY A 351 -27.92 -14.95 -4.44
C GLY A 351 -27.32 -15.87 -5.50
N VAL A 352 -26.78 -17.01 -5.09
CA VAL A 352 -26.12 -17.97 -5.98
C VAL A 352 -27.13 -18.50 -7.00
N SER A 353 -26.76 -18.50 -8.28
CA SER A 353 -27.60 -19.03 -9.34
C SER A 353 -26.81 -19.93 -10.30
N ALA A 354 -27.53 -20.74 -11.08
CA ALA A 354 -26.93 -21.55 -12.14
C ALA A 354 -26.38 -20.71 -13.30
N ALA A 355 -26.91 -19.50 -13.53
CA ALA A 355 -26.41 -18.59 -14.56
C ALA A 355 -25.13 -17.85 -14.13
N GLY A 356 -24.88 -17.76 -12.83
CA GLY A 356 -23.78 -16.97 -12.28
C GLY A 356 -24.01 -15.46 -12.34
N ASN A 357 -23.05 -14.71 -11.82
CA ASN A 357 -22.94 -13.25 -11.91
C ASN A 357 -21.61 -12.79 -12.54
N PHE A 358 -20.75 -13.73 -12.93
CA PHE A 358 -19.47 -13.52 -13.62
C PHE A 358 -19.14 -14.75 -14.47
N GLU A 359 -19.13 -14.62 -15.81
CA GLU A 359 -18.71 -15.68 -16.74
C GLU A 359 -19.29 -17.09 -16.45
N GLY A 360 -20.59 -17.16 -16.17
CA GLY A 360 -21.27 -18.43 -15.84
C GLY A 360 -21.04 -18.95 -14.41
N HIS A 361 -20.26 -18.25 -13.60
CA HIS A 361 -19.93 -18.55 -12.20
C HIS A 361 -20.40 -17.45 -11.25
N ASN A 362 -20.33 -17.71 -9.95
CA ASN A 362 -20.77 -16.78 -8.90
C ASN A 362 -19.55 -16.26 -8.14
N VAL A 363 -19.41 -14.93 -8.12
CA VAL A 363 -18.67 -14.22 -7.08
C VAL A 363 -19.59 -14.01 -5.90
N LEU A 364 -19.14 -14.40 -4.70
CA LEU A 364 -19.96 -14.34 -3.49
C LEU A 364 -19.96 -12.92 -2.92
N GLN A 365 -21.10 -12.24 -3.07
CA GLN A 365 -21.41 -10.96 -2.43
C GLN A 365 -22.76 -11.06 -1.73
N ARG A 366 -22.81 -10.61 -0.48
CA ARG A 366 -23.98 -10.71 0.39
C ARG A 366 -25.15 -9.91 -0.19
N VAL A 367 -26.32 -10.54 -0.29
CA VAL A 367 -27.57 -9.90 -0.78
C VAL A 367 -28.68 -9.86 0.26
N LYS A 368 -28.53 -10.58 1.37
CA LYS A 368 -29.47 -10.56 2.51
C LYS A 368 -28.72 -10.40 3.82
N SER A 369 -29.27 -9.63 4.75
CA SER A 369 -28.77 -9.50 6.11
C SER A 369 -29.00 -10.76 6.94
N ASP A 370 -28.29 -10.87 8.06
CA ASP A 370 -28.49 -11.97 9.02
C ASP A 370 -29.93 -12.00 9.56
N ALA A 371 -30.58 -10.83 9.70
CA ALA A 371 -31.97 -10.72 10.15
C ALA A 371 -32.96 -11.26 9.11
N GLU A 372 -32.76 -10.96 7.83
CA GLU A 372 -33.61 -11.48 6.75
C GLU A 372 -33.49 -13.00 6.59
N LEU A 373 -32.27 -13.53 6.73
CA LEU A 373 -32.03 -14.98 6.69
C LEU A 373 -32.59 -15.68 7.94
N ALA A 374 -32.42 -15.07 9.10
CA ALA A 374 -33.01 -15.56 10.36
C ALA A 374 -34.53 -15.73 10.21
N GLN A 375 -35.20 -14.72 9.67
CA GLN A 375 -36.63 -14.78 9.39
C GLN A 375 -36.98 -15.86 8.34
N GLN A 376 -36.22 -15.95 7.24
CA GLN A 376 -36.50 -16.89 6.16
C GLN A 376 -36.35 -18.36 6.59
N PHE A 377 -35.33 -18.67 7.39
CA PHE A 377 -34.98 -20.04 7.78
C PHE A 377 -35.46 -20.41 9.18
N GLY A 378 -36.14 -19.52 9.90
CA GLY A 378 -36.61 -19.77 11.27
C GLY A 378 -35.45 -19.94 12.26
N LEU A 379 -34.38 -19.17 12.09
CA LEU A 379 -33.17 -19.21 12.91
C LEU A 379 -33.01 -17.91 13.69
N GLU A 380 -32.18 -17.93 14.73
CA GLU A 380 -31.66 -16.71 15.36
C GLU A 380 -30.54 -16.10 14.49
N ALA A 381 -30.39 -14.77 14.50
CA ALA A 381 -29.35 -14.09 13.71
C ALA A 381 -27.92 -14.58 14.05
N ALA A 382 -27.66 -14.87 15.33
CA ALA A 382 -26.39 -15.47 15.76
C ALA A 382 -26.16 -16.88 15.19
N ALA A 383 -27.23 -17.67 15.03
CA ALA A 383 -27.15 -19.00 14.44
C ALA A 383 -26.91 -18.95 12.92
N VAL A 384 -27.52 -17.98 12.23
CA VAL A 384 -27.23 -17.70 10.80
C VAL A 384 -25.74 -17.42 10.62
N ARG A 385 -25.18 -16.53 11.44
CA ARG A 385 -23.77 -16.16 11.39
C ARG A 385 -22.85 -17.37 11.61
N ALA A 386 -23.07 -18.13 12.68
CA ALA A 386 -22.28 -19.33 12.98
C ALA A 386 -22.35 -20.39 11.85
N GLN A 387 -23.52 -20.57 11.23
CA GLN A 387 -23.66 -21.47 10.09
C GLN A 387 -22.89 -20.97 8.87
N LEU A 388 -22.94 -19.67 8.57
CA LEU A 388 -22.17 -19.10 7.46
C LEU A 388 -20.67 -19.22 7.66
N ASP A 389 -20.17 -19.01 8.87
CA ASP A 389 -18.75 -19.20 9.19
C ASP A 389 -18.32 -20.67 8.98
N SER A 390 -19.17 -21.62 9.37
CA SER A 390 -18.97 -23.05 9.09
C SER A 390 -18.99 -23.34 7.58
N ALA A 391 -19.86 -22.67 6.84
CA ALA A 391 -19.94 -22.81 5.39
C ALA A 391 -18.68 -22.26 4.71
N HIS A 392 -18.21 -21.07 5.10
CA HIS A 392 -16.98 -20.48 4.58
C HIS A 392 -15.77 -21.37 4.85
N SER A 393 -15.67 -21.97 6.04
CA SER A 393 -14.61 -22.92 6.37
C SER A 393 -14.64 -24.15 5.47
N THR A 394 -15.84 -24.69 5.20
CA THR A 394 -16.03 -25.85 4.31
C THR A 394 -15.70 -25.50 2.86
N LEU A 395 -16.15 -24.34 2.38
CA LEU A 395 -15.82 -23.85 1.04
C LEU A 395 -14.31 -23.57 0.90
N LEU A 396 -13.66 -23.04 1.94
CA LEU A 396 -12.21 -22.83 1.92
C LEU A 396 -11.46 -24.17 1.78
N ALA A 397 -11.88 -25.20 2.52
CA ALA A 397 -11.32 -26.54 2.39
C ALA A 397 -11.54 -27.13 0.98
N ALA A 398 -12.74 -26.94 0.41
CA ALA A 398 -13.05 -27.39 -0.96
C ALA A 398 -12.28 -26.61 -2.04
N ARG A 399 -11.97 -25.33 -1.81
CA ARG A 399 -11.18 -24.47 -2.72
C ARG A 399 -9.68 -24.75 -2.66
N SER A 400 -9.17 -25.14 -1.49
CA SER A 400 -7.73 -25.33 -1.23
C SER A 400 -6.98 -26.24 -2.23
N PRO A 401 -7.54 -27.36 -2.73
CA PRO A 401 -6.86 -28.22 -3.71
C PRO A 401 -6.92 -27.73 -5.16
N ARG A 402 -7.62 -26.63 -5.47
CA ARG A 402 -7.62 -26.03 -6.82
C ARG A 402 -6.22 -25.53 -7.19
N VAL A 403 -5.93 -25.41 -8.48
CA VAL A 403 -4.69 -24.78 -8.96
C VAL A 403 -4.67 -23.34 -8.46
N ARG A 404 -3.63 -22.98 -7.71
CA ARG A 404 -3.51 -21.65 -7.10
C ARG A 404 -3.08 -20.61 -8.13
N PRO A 405 -3.47 -19.33 -7.94
CA PRO A 405 -2.86 -18.23 -8.66
C PRO A 405 -1.35 -18.18 -8.39
N GLY A 406 -0.59 -17.64 -9.34
CA GLY A 406 0.85 -17.42 -9.17
C GLY A 406 1.13 -16.52 -7.97
N THR A 407 2.22 -16.78 -7.24
CA THR A 407 2.68 -15.91 -6.15
C THR A 407 3.87 -15.11 -6.64
N ASP A 408 3.79 -13.79 -6.54
CA ASP A 408 4.99 -12.95 -6.58
C ASP A 408 5.65 -13.02 -5.21
N ASP A 409 6.64 -13.90 -5.09
CA ASP A 409 7.37 -14.21 -3.86
C ASP A 409 8.51 -13.22 -3.55
N LYS A 410 8.56 -12.06 -4.23
CA LYS A 410 9.41 -10.95 -3.79
C LYS A 410 8.92 -10.41 -2.45
N VAL A 411 9.86 -10.04 -1.60
CA VAL A 411 9.62 -9.28 -0.38
C VAL A 411 10.08 -7.85 -0.63
N LEU A 412 9.15 -6.89 -0.55
CA LEU A 412 9.43 -5.46 -0.72
C LEU A 412 9.39 -4.72 0.61
N THR A 413 10.43 -3.94 0.91
CA THR A 413 10.62 -3.28 2.19
C THR A 413 9.46 -2.36 2.56
N ALA A 414 9.03 -1.47 1.65
CA ALA A 414 7.91 -0.56 1.91
C ALA A 414 6.61 -1.31 2.26
N TRP A 415 6.25 -2.33 1.48
CA TRP A 415 4.98 -3.06 1.67
C TRP A 415 4.99 -3.91 2.93
N ASN A 416 6.14 -4.47 3.27
CA ASN A 416 6.35 -5.16 4.54
C ASN A 416 6.30 -4.17 5.71
N GLY A 417 6.85 -2.97 5.57
CA GLY A 417 6.72 -1.89 6.56
C GLY A 417 5.25 -1.53 6.82
N LEU A 418 4.42 -1.42 5.78
CA LEU A 418 2.97 -1.19 5.93
C LEU A 418 2.27 -2.36 6.63
N MET A 419 2.60 -3.61 6.27
CA MET A 419 2.03 -4.79 6.90
C MET A 419 2.48 -4.96 8.36
N LEU A 420 3.71 -4.57 8.68
CA LEU A 420 4.25 -4.53 10.04
C LEU A 420 3.42 -3.60 10.93
N ILE A 421 3.03 -2.42 10.43
CA ILE A 421 2.11 -1.52 11.15
C ILE A 421 0.80 -2.25 11.47
N ALA A 422 0.19 -2.89 10.46
CA ALA A 422 -1.11 -3.56 10.63
C ALA A 422 -1.05 -4.69 11.68
N TYR A 423 -0.03 -5.56 11.63
CA TYR A 423 0.13 -6.63 12.63
C TYR A 423 0.46 -6.09 14.02
N ALA A 424 1.36 -5.11 14.15
CA ALA A 424 1.72 -4.53 15.43
C ALA A 424 0.51 -3.89 16.11
N GLU A 425 -0.24 -3.05 15.39
CA GLU A 425 -1.45 -2.42 15.92
C GLU A 425 -2.53 -3.45 16.27
N ALA A 426 -2.78 -4.43 15.40
CA ALA A 426 -3.77 -5.48 15.66
C ALA A 426 -3.38 -6.34 16.87
N ALA A 427 -2.11 -6.72 17.00
CA ALA A 427 -1.61 -7.46 18.15
C ALA A 427 -1.87 -6.72 19.47
N ARG A 428 -1.56 -5.43 19.49
CA ARG A 428 -1.73 -4.53 20.64
C ARG A 428 -3.20 -4.33 21.02
N TYR A 429 -4.06 -4.00 20.05
CA TYR A 429 -5.45 -3.65 20.32
C TYR A 429 -6.37 -4.87 20.46
N LEU A 430 -6.14 -5.94 19.69
CA LEU A 430 -6.94 -7.17 19.75
C LEU A 430 -6.39 -8.19 20.75
N LYS A 431 -5.25 -7.90 21.38
CA LYS A 431 -4.55 -8.76 22.34
C LYS A 431 -4.22 -10.13 21.73
N ARG A 432 -3.67 -10.12 20.52
CA ARG A 432 -3.29 -11.31 19.74
C ARG A 432 -1.77 -11.55 19.81
N PRO A 433 -1.27 -12.41 20.71
CA PRO A 433 0.17 -12.65 20.86
C PRO A 433 0.79 -13.33 19.65
N ASP A 434 0.01 -14.11 18.90
CA ASP A 434 0.42 -14.71 17.64
C ASP A 434 0.65 -13.65 16.55
N TYR A 435 -0.16 -12.58 16.50
CA TYR A 435 0.10 -11.44 15.61
C TYR A 435 1.36 -10.67 16.01
N LEU A 436 1.63 -10.53 17.32
CA LEU A 436 2.87 -9.91 17.79
C LEU A 436 4.11 -10.69 17.32
N GLN A 437 4.09 -12.02 17.43
CA GLN A 437 5.18 -12.87 16.97
C GLN A 437 5.42 -12.75 15.46
N ILE A 438 4.35 -12.60 14.67
CA ILE A 438 4.45 -12.36 13.23
C ILE A 438 5.11 -11.00 12.96
N ALA A 439 4.67 -9.94 13.66
CA ALA A 439 5.25 -8.60 13.53
C ALA A 439 6.75 -8.58 13.89
N GLN A 440 7.12 -9.22 15.00
CA GLN A 440 8.51 -9.32 15.45
C GLN A 440 9.38 -10.08 14.44
N ALA A 441 8.90 -11.23 13.94
CA ALA A 441 9.62 -11.99 12.92
C ALA A 441 9.81 -11.21 11.62
N ASN A 442 8.83 -10.39 11.23
CA ASN A 442 8.94 -9.53 10.06
C ASN A 442 9.96 -8.41 10.27
N ALA A 443 9.91 -7.68 11.39
CA ALA A 443 10.88 -6.63 11.68
C ALA A 443 12.32 -7.17 11.76
N ASP A 444 12.53 -8.31 12.44
CA ASP A 444 13.84 -8.97 12.48
C ASP A 444 14.30 -9.41 11.08
N PHE A 445 13.40 -9.92 10.24
CA PHE A 445 13.73 -10.28 8.86
C PHE A 445 14.18 -9.05 8.05
N LEU A 446 13.41 -7.96 8.08
CA LEU A 446 13.73 -6.75 7.30
C LEU A 446 15.07 -6.15 7.73
N LEU A 447 15.33 -6.06 9.04
CA LEU A 447 16.60 -5.53 9.54
C LEU A 447 17.79 -6.46 9.30
N ARG A 448 17.57 -7.78 9.22
CA ARG A 448 18.64 -8.76 8.96
C ARG A 448 18.98 -8.90 7.49
N GLU A 449 17.97 -9.02 6.63
CA GLU A 449 18.13 -9.39 5.23
C GLU A 449 18.20 -8.18 4.29
N LEU A 450 17.57 -7.06 4.66
CA LEU A 450 17.42 -5.89 3.78
C LEU A 450 18.19 -4.66 4.27
N TYR A 451 18.84 -4.71 5.44
CA TYR A 451 19.63 -3.58 5.95
C TYR A 451 21.11 -3.95 6.14
N GLU A 452 21.97 -3.42 5.27
CA GLU A 452 23.41 -3.68 5.24
C GLU A 452 24.20 -2.70 6.14
N GLY A 453 23.64 -2.35 7.31
CA GLY A 453 24.29 -1.50 8.32
C GLY A 453 24.42 -0.01 7.99
N SER A 454 24.40 0.39 6.71
CA SER A 454 24.43 1.79 6.25
C SER A 454 23.54 2.07 5.04
N ARG A 455 22.80 1.06 4.58
CA ARG A 455 21.95 1.15 3.41
C ARG A 455 20.82 0.14 3.51
N LEU A 456 19.61 0.60 3.27
CA LEU A 456 18.44 -0.23 3.10
C LEU A 456 18.35 -0.67 1.63
N LEU A 457 17.96 -1.92 1.43
CA LEU A 457 17.65 -2.51 0.14
C LEU A 457 16.14 -2.61 -0.01
N ARG A 458 15.68 -2.59 -1.26
CA ARG A 458 14.24 -2.60 -1.56
C ARG A 458 13.65 -3.98 -1.55
N SER A 459 14.34 -4.93 -2.17
CA SER A 459 13.75 -6.21 -2.55
C SER A 459 14.59 -7.37 -2.05
N TRP A 460 13.94 -8.44 -1.64
CA TRP A 460 14.56 -9.72 -1.34
C TRP A 460 13.76 -10.82 -2.00
N ARG A 461 14.45 -11.80 -2.57
CA ARG A 461 13.81 -13.01 -3.09
C ARG A 461 14.79 -14.15 -3.13
N ALA A 462 14.34 -15.34 -2.72
CA ALA A 462 15.11 -16.58 -2.78
C ALA A 462 16.52 -16.48 -2.15
N GLY A 463 16.63 -15.79 -1.02
CA GLY A 463 17.90 -15.63 -0.28
C GLY A 463 18.80 -14.52 -0.82
N GLN A 464 18.34 -13.71 -1.77
CA GLN A 464 19.12 -12.62 -2.34
C GLN A 464 18.39 -11.28 -2.17
N ALA A 465 19.03 -10.35 -1.45
CA ALA A 465 18.63 -8.96 -1.42
C ALA A 465 19.18 -8.21 -2.65
N ALA A 466 18.41 -7.28 -3.18
CA ALA A 466 18.72 -6.51 -4.37
C ALA A 466 18.01 -5.15 -4.37
N HIS A 467 18.52 -4.26 -5.25
CA HIS A 467 18.02 -2.91 -5.50
C HIS A 467 18.18 -1.96 -4.31
N ASN A 468 18.65 -0.74 -4.57
CA ASN A 468 18.68 0.30 -3.54
C ASN A 468 17.24 0.63 -3.10
N ALA A 469 17.04 0.88 -1.81
CA ALA A 469 15.77 1.35 -1.28
C ALA A 469 15.45 2.79 -1.70
N TYR A 470 14.14 3.07 -1.76
CA TYR A 470 13.57 4.38 -2.04
C TYR A 470 13.03 5.02 -0.77
N LEU A 471 12.63 6.30 -0.85
CA LEU A 471 12.10 7.04 0.30
C LEU A 471 10.93 6.30 0.98
N GLU A 472 10.04 5.67 0.21
CA GLU A 472 8.91 4.90 0.72
C GLU A 472 9.35 3.71 1.58
N ASP A 473 10.43 3.03 1.22
CA ASP A 473 10.96 1.87 1.96
C ASP A 473 11.47 2.30 3.33
N TYR A 474 12.23 3.40 3.36
CA TYR A 474 12.75 4.01 4.58
C TYR A 474 11.62 4.50 5.50
N ALA A 475 10.66 5.25 4.95
CA ALA A 475 9.60 5.87 5.73
C ALA A 475 8.58 4.86 6.25
N ALA A 476 8.16 3.88 5.42
CA ALA A 476 7.24 2.83 5.84
C ALA A 476 7.86 1.92 6.91
N LEU A 477 9.13 1.52 6.76
CA LEU A 477 9.81 0.71 7.76
C LEU A 477 10.01 1.48 9.08
N THR A 478 10.34 2.77 9.01
CA THR A 478 10.42 3.64 10.19
C THR A 478 9.11 3.62 10.98
N LEU A 479 7.97 3.83 10.31
CA LEU A 479 6.65 3.81 10.94
C LEU A 479 6.28 2.41 11.48
N GLY A 480 6.60 1.35 10.75
CA GLY A 480 6.38 -0.04 11.19
C GLY A 480 7.16 -0.38 12.47
N LEU A 481 8.42 0.03 12.55
CA LEU A 481 9.25 -0.17 13.73
C LEU A 481 8.75 0.64 14.94
N LEU A 482 8.25 1.87 14.73
CA LEU A 482 7.62 2.66 15.79
C LEU A 482 6.30 2.03 16.27
N ALA A 483 5.50 1.47 15.37
CA ALA A 483 4.29 0.74 15.73
C ALA A 483 4.60 -0.52 16.55
N LEU A 484 5.63 -1.27 16.15
CA LEU A 484 6.09 -2.46 16.89
C LEU A 484 6.65 -2.09 18.26
N TYR A 485 7.48 -1.03 18.34
CA TYR A 485 7.99 -0.51 19.62
C TYR A 485 6.86 -0.20 20.62
N GLN A 486 5.77 0.42 20.18
CA GLN A 486 4.62 0.68 21.07
C GLN A 486 3.86 -0.58 21.49
N SER A 487 4.10 -1.71 20.82
CA SER A 487 3.42 -2.98 21.05
C SER A 487 4.19 -3.88 22.03
N ASP A 488 5.53 -3.89 21.99
CA ASP A 488 6.37 -4.73 22.86
C ASP A 488 7.39 -3.97 23.73
N GLY A 489 7.65 -2.69 23.47
CA GLY A 489 8.61 -1.86 24.21
C GLY A 489 10.08 -2.19 23.93
N ASP A 490 10.40 -3.01 22.92
CA ASP A 490 11.80 -3.34 22.61
C ASP A 490 12.51 -2.15 21.94
N VAL A 491 13.47 -1.60 22.67
CA VAL A 491 14.27 -0.43 22.30
C VAL A 491 14.99 -0.57 20.97
N ARG A 492 15.30 -1.80 20.52
CA ARG A 492 15.97 -2.03 19.23
C ARG A 492 15.15 -1.46 18.06
N TRP A 493 13.83 -1.54 18.13
CA TRP A 493 12.94 -1.05 17.09
C TRP A 493 12.98 0.48 16.98
N TYR A 494 12.91 1.17 18.11
CA TYR A 494 13.02 2.62 18.15
C TYR A 494 14.38 3.11 17.64
N ALA A 495 15.48 2.50 18.11
CA ALA A 495 16.82 2.87 17.67
C ALA A 495 17.02 2.66 16.15
N ALA A 496 16.46 1.58 15.58
CA ALA A 496 16.47 1.36 14.14
C ALA A 496 15.63 2.40 13.39
N ALA A 497 14.42 2.73 13.89
CA ALA A 497 13.56 3.75 13.30
C ALA A 497 14.22 5.13 13.26
N GLU A 498 14.81 5.57 14.38
CA GLU A 498 15.56 6.83 14.46
C GLU A 498 16.73 6.86 13.46
N LYS A 499 17.47 5.76 13.35
CA LYS A 499 18.59 5.66 12.41
C LYS A 499 18.14 5.78 10.95
N LEU A 500 17.09 5.05 10.56
CA LEU A 500 16.54 5.12 9.20
C LEU A 500 16.02 6.52 8.87
N ALA A 501 15.42 7.21 9.84
CA ALA A 501 15.00 8.60 9.65
C ALA A 501 16.16 9.58 9.49
N GLY A 502 17.23 9.39 10.25
CA GLY A 502 18.49 10.11 10.04
C GLY A 502 19.01 9.93 8.61
N GLU A 503 19.02 8.69 8.11
CA GLU A 503 19.49 8.39 6.75
C GLU A 503 18.63 9.07 5.67
N PHE A 504 17.28 8.97 5.74
CA PHE A 504 16.46 9.58 4.70
C PHE A 504 16.48 11.11 4.76
N THR A 505 16.53 11.70 5.95
CA THR A 505 16.64 13.16 6.09
C THR A 505 17.96 13.72 5.56
N GLN A 506 19.03 12.93 5.62
CA GLN A 506 20.33 13.31 5.08
C GLN A 506 20.42 13.13 3.56
N HIS A 507 20.03 11.98 3.03
CA HIS A 507 20.38 11.58 1.67
C HIS A 507 19.28 11.79 0.62
N PHE A 508 18.04 12.02 1.04
CA PHE A 508 16.90 12.18 0.14
C PHE A 508 16.42 13.63 0.08
N ALA A 509 16.96 14.53 0.92
CA ALA A 509 16.52 15.91 1.00
C ALA A 509 16.57 16.63 -0.36
N ASP A 510 15.47 17.27 -0.72
CA ASP A 510 15.40 18.20 -1.83
C ASP A 510 15.66 19.62 -1.30
N PRO A 511 16.65 20.37 -1.81
CA PRO A 511 16.85 21.77 -1.45
C PRO A 511 15.61 22.66 -1.69
N ALA A 512 14.71 22.27 -2.60
CA ALA A 512 13.43 22.93 -2.82
C ALA A 512 12.35 22.53 -1.79
N GLY A 513 12.65 21.66 -0.82
CA GLY A 513 11.77 21.21 0.26
C GLY A 513 11.19 19.82 0.02
N GLY A 514 10.93 19.06 1.09
CA GLY A 514 10.56 17.65 1.00
C GLY A 514 11.75 16.77 0.60
N PHE A 515 11.46 15.60 0.03
CA PHE A 515 12.46 14.59 -0.28
C PHE A 515 12.27 14.04 -1.71
N PHE A 516 13.36 13.81 -2.42
CA PHE A 516 13.36 12.96 -3.61
C PHE A 516 13.04 11.51 -3.23
N ASP A 517 12.55 10.71 -4.18
CA ASP A 517 12.28 9.29 -3.93
C ASP A 517 13.57 8.45 -3.93
N THR A 518 14.63 8.97 -4.53
CA THR A 518 15.94 8.32 -4.66
C THR A 518 16.97 8.95 -3.73
N ARG A 519 17.92 8.14 -3.26
CA ARG A 519 19.10 8.60 -2.52
C ARG A 519 19.99 9.48 -3.42
N ASP A 520 20.77 10.38 -2.82
CA ASP A 520 21.72 11.26 -3.52
C ASP A 520 22.84 10.53 -4.29
N ASP A 521 23.15 9.29 -3.91
CA ASP A 521 24.13 8.41 -4.57
C ASP A 521 23.48 7.22 -5.32
N HIS A 522 22.19 7.36 -5.68
CA HIS A 522 21.50 6.40 -6.53
C HIS A 522 22.01 6.46 -7.99
N GLU A 523 21.63 5.48 -8.81
CA GLU A 523 21.86 5.54 -10.26
C GLU A 523 21.32 6.87 -10.83
N ALA A 524 22.13 7.56 -11.62
CA ALA A 524 21.72 8.80 -12.28
C ALA A 524 20.78 8.49 -13.45
N LEU A 525 19.53 8.97 -13.35
CA LEU A 525 18.51 8.92 -14.39
C LEU A 525 18.28 10.32 -15.00
N ILE A 526 17.40 10.42 -16.01
CA ILE A 526 17.07 11.70 -16.68
C ILE A 526 16.41 12.73 -15.74
N ALA A 527 15.85 12.28 -14.62
CA ALA A 527 15.31 13.10 -13.54
C ALA A 527 15.41 12.32 -12.22
N ARG A 528 15.44 13.03 -11.09
CA ARG A 528 15.20 12.43 -9.77
C ARG A 528 13.71 12.57 -9.45
N PRO A 529 12.96 11.46 -9.34
CA PRO A 529 11.55 11.52 -9.06
C PRO A 529 11.30 12.01 -7.63
N LYS A 530 10.14 12.64 -7.45
CA LYS A 530 9.62 13.15 -6.20
C LYS A 530 8.11 13.01 -6.22
N ASP A 531 7.63 11.82 -5.90
CA ASP A 531 6.20 11.59 -5.81
C ASP A 531 5.64 12.24 -4.53
N GLN A 532 4.59 13.03 -4.73
CA GLN A 532 3.86 13.73 -3.68
C GLN A 532 2.43 13.19 -3.56
N GLN A 533 1.95 12.43 -4.54
CA GLN A 533 0.58 11.94 -4.56
C GLN A 533 0.51 10.55 -3.92
N ASP A 534 -0.46 10.35 -3.05
CA ASP A 534 -0.84 9.02 -2.62
C ASP A 534 -1.59 8.33 -3.77
N ASN A 535 -1.26 7.07 -4.03
CA ASN A 535 -1.89 6.25 -5.07
C ASN A 535 -2.43 4.97 -4.41
N ALA A 536 -2.20 3.79 -4.99
CA ALA A 536 -2.50 2.51 -4.33
C ALA A 536 -1.73 2.36 -3.00
N THR A 537 -0.56 3.00 -2.89
CA THR A 537 0.24 3.15 -1.68
C THR A 537 0.40 4.63 -1.31
N PRO A 538 0.66 4.95 -0.03
CA PRO A 538 1.03 6.31 0.36
C PRO A 538 2.36 6.72 -0.27
N SER A 539 2.51 8.00 -0.62
CA SER A 539 3.78 8.53 -1.12
C SER A 539 4.88 8.44 -0.05
N GLY A 540 6.13 8.27 -0.47
CA GLY A 540 7.27 8.28 0.47
C GLY A 540 7.35 9.58 1.28
N ASN A 541 6.98 10.71 0.65
CA ASN A 541 6.95 12.01 1.32
C ASN A 541 5.85 12.12 2.40
N SER A 542 4.64 11.59 2.15
CA SER A 542 3.55 11.62 3.14
C SER A 542 3.85 10.72 4.34
N LEU A 543 4.46 9.55 4.11
CA LEU A 543 4.98 8.68 5.17
C LEU A 543 6.11 9.35 5.96
N ALA A 544 7.08 9.97 5.27
CA ALA A 544 8.21 10.64 5.91
C ALA A 544 7.73 11.79 6.81
N ALA A 545 6.75 12.59 6.37
CA ALA A 545 6.17 13.64 7.19
C ALA A 545 5.59 13.08 8.51
N LEU A 546 4.81 12.00 8.45
CA LEU A 546 4.26 11.36 9.65
C LEU A 546 5.36 10.77 10.54
N ALA A 547 6.34 10.09 9.95
CA ALA A 547 7.46 9.49 10.68
C ALA A 547 8.24 10.54 11.47
N LEU A 548 8.55 11.68 10.85
CA LEU A 548 9.25 12.79 11.49
C LEU A 548 8.44 13.42 12.63
N LEU A 549 7.11 13.52 12.50
CA LEU A 549 6.24 14.01 13.59
C LEU A 549 6.23 13.04 14.78
N GLN A 550 6.10 11.74 14.54
CA GLN A 550 6.14 10.74 15.62
C GLN A 550 7.50 10.71 16.31
N LEU A 551 8.58 10.72 15.52
CA LEU A 551 9.93 10.72 16.03
C LEU A 551 10.25 12.00 16.82
N HIS A 552 9.74 13.16 16.38
CA HIS A 552 9.83 14.39 17.17
C HIS A 552 9.17 14.24 18.54
N ALA A 553 7.97 13.65 18.60
CA ALA A 553 7.27 13.42 19.86
C ALA A 553 8.03 12.46 20.80
N TYR A 554 8.84 11.55 20.26
CA TYR A 554 9.73 10.68 21.05
C TYR A 554 11.02 11.34 21.52
N SER A 555 11.65 12.18 20.68
CA SER A 555 13.02 12.65 20.89
C SER A 555 13.14 14.11 21.32
N GLY A 556 12.12 14.94 21.06
CA GLY A 556 12.22 16.39 21.20
C GLY A 556 12.99 17.09 20.09
N ASN A 557 13.43 16.38 19.04
CA ASN A 557 14.20 16.96 17.96
C ASN A 557 13.36 17.92 17.10
N SER A 558 13.56 19.23 17.26
CA SER A 558 12.76 20.25 16.56
C SER A 558 12.99 20.28 15.04
N ALA A 559 14.16 19.82 14.56
CA ALA A 559 14.45 19.80 13.12
C ALA A 559 13.48 18.88 12.35
N TRP A 560 13.08 17.76 12.96
CA TRP A 560 12.08 16.85 12.40
C TRP A 560 10.69 17.49 12.35
N TYR A 561 10.27 18.14 13.43
CA TYR A 561 9.01 18.89 13.47
C TYR A 561 8.95 19.99 12.41
N GLU A 562 10.01 20.80 12.30
CA GLU A 562 10.09 21.89 11.34
C GLU A 562 10.07 21.39 9.90
N SER A 563 10.78 20.29 9.61
CA SER A 563 10.76 19.66 8.28
C SER A 563 9.36 19.17 7.93
N ALA A 564 8.73 18.38 8.80
CA ALA A 564 7.38 17.87 8.57
C ALA A 564 6.34 18.99 8.43
N SER A 565 6.41 20.02 9.28
CA SER A 565 5.50 21.17 9.23
C SER A 565 5.58 21.92 7.90
N ARG A 566 6.79 22.14 7.37
CA ARG A 566 6.97 22.77 6.05
C ARG A 566 6.42 21.91 4.92
N MET A 567 6.65 20.61 4.95
CA MET A 567 6.12 19.68 3.95
C MET A 567 4.59 19.68 3.93
N LEU A 568 3.96 19.62 5.12
CA LEU A 568 2.50 19.63 5.25
C LEU A 568 1.88 20.96 4.80
N ALA A 569 2.49 22.09 5.17
CA ALA A 569 2.04 23.40 4.73
C ALA A 569 2.09 23.53 3.19
N ALA A 570 3.15 23.03 2.55
CA ALA A 570 3.27 23.05 1.09
C ALA A 570 2.19 22.23 0.38
N MET A 571 1.72 21.14 0.98
CA MET A 571 0.72 20.25 0.38
C MET A 571 -0.73 20.61 0.70
N GLN A 572 -0.98 21.54 1.63
CA GLN A 572 -2.31 21.87 2.13
C GLN A 572 -3.34 22.14 1.04
N ALA A 573 -3.02 23.01 0.07
CA ALA A 573 -3.96 23.39 -0.98
C ALA A 573 -4.33 22.21 -1.90
N SER A 574 -3.34 21.41 -2.29
CA SER A 574 -3.55 20.19 -3.08
C SER A 574 -4.35 19.15 -2.31
N ALA A 575 -4.04 18.96 -1.03
CA ALA A 575 -4.70 18.01 -0.16
C ALA A 575 -6.18 18.35 0.09
N ALA A 576 -6.50 19.63 0.28
CA ALA A 576 -7.88 20.09 0.40
C ALA A 576 -8.68 19.91 -0.91
N ARG A 577 -8.03 20.11 -2.06
CA ARG A 577 -8.68 20.04 -3.39
C ARG A 577 -8.83 18.61 -3.92
N TYR A 578 -7.86 17.73 -3.64
CA TYR A 578 -7.79 16.36 -4.15
C TYR A 578 -7.59 15.34 -3.02
N PRO A 579 -8.53 15.27 -2.05
CA PRO A 579 -8.30 14.56 -0.79
C PRO A 579 -8.05 13.05 -0.94
N THR A 580 -8.57 12.40 -1.97
CA THR A 580 -8.29 10.97 -2.22
C THR A 580 -6.85 10.70 -2.67
N ALA A 581 -6.18 11.69 -3.30
CA ALA A 581 -4.79 11.58 -3.76
C ALA A 581 -3.78 12.11 -2.73
N PHE A 582 -4.24 12.57 -1.55
CA PHE A 582 -3.41 13.19 -0.52
C PHE A 582 -3.90 12.81 0.89
N ALA A 583 -4.56 11.66 1.02
CA ALA A 583 -5.20 11.26 2.27
C ALA A 583 -4.19 11.01 3.41
N GLN A 584 -3.00 10.49 3.11
CA GLN A 584 -1.95 10.29 4.10
C GLN A 584 -1.36 11.64 4.55
N TRP A 585 -1.27 12.62 3.64
CA TRP A 585 -0.91 14.00 4.00
C TRP A 585 -1.95 14.65 4.91
N LEU A 586 -3.24 14.44 4.63
CA LEU A 586 -4.33 14.91 5.49
C LEU A 586 -4.28 14.26 6.88
N HIS A 587 -3.95 12.96 6.94
CA HIS A 587 -3.75 12.26 8.21
C HIS A 587 -2.59 12.86 9.02
N ALA A 588 -1.43 13.08 8.39
CA ALA A 588 -0.27 13.73 9.03
C ALA A 588 -0.57 15.20 9.42
N SER A 589 -1.38 15.91 8.63
CA SER A 589 -1.83 17.28 8.96
C SER A 589 -2.74 17.29 10.19
N ASN A 590 -3.62 16.29 10.30
CA ASN A 590 -4.47 16.09 11.47
C ASN A 590 -3.63 15.77 12.71
N TRP A 591 -2.58 14.95 12.58
CA TRP A 591 -1.60 14.72 13.65
C TRP A 591 -0.95 16.02 14.13
N LEU A 592 -0.40 16.82 13.20
CA LEU A 592 0.26 18.08 13.52
C LEU A 592 -0.68 19.03 14.29
N LEU A 593 -1.91 19.19 13.80
CA LEU A 593 -2.90 20.09 14.39
C LEU A 593 -3.47 19.58 15.73
N ALA A 594 -3.57 18.27 15.92
CA ALA A 594 -4.04 17.69 17.17
C ALA A 594 -3.06 17.94 18.34
N GLY A 595 -1.77 18.16 18.03
CA GLY A 595 -0.72 18.38 19.04
C GLY A 595 -0.69 17.23 20.05
N GLY A 596 -0.79 16.00 19.54
CA GLY A 596 -1.09 14.80 20.31
C GLY A 596 -0.13 14.51 21.46
N ARG A 597 -0.50 13.56 22.32
CA ARG A 597 0.17 13.39 23.61
C ARG A 597 1.45 12.56 23.49
N GLU A 598 2.45 12.95 24.26
CA GLU A 598 3.61 12.12 24.51
C GLU A 598 3.40 11.37 25.84
N ILE A 599 3.31 10.03 25.78
CA ILE A 599 2.97 9.21 26.95
C ILE A 599 4.18 8.36 27.33
N ALA A 600 4.66 8.49 28.56
CA ALA A 600 5.74 7.68 29.11
C ALA A 600 5.18 6.75 30.18
N ILE A 601 5.47 5.44 30.10
CA ILE A 601 5.13 4.46 31.14
C ILE A 601 6.42 3.75 31.58
N LEU A 602 6.76 3.85 32.87
CA LEU A 602 7.95 3.22 33.44
C LEU A 602 7.61 2.33 34.63
N GLY A 603 8.38 1.24 34.78
CA GLY A 603 8.38 0.39 35.97
C GLY A 603 7.73 -0.99 35.76
N GLU A 604 8.05 -1.90 36.68
CA GLU A 604 7.49 -3.25 36.71
C GLU A 604 5.96 -3.21 36.96
N ASP A 605 5.25 -4.25 36.53
CA ASP A 605 3.79 -4.40 36.69
C ASP A 605 2.93 -3.28 36.04
N ALA A 606 3.39 -2.73 34.91
CA ALA A 606 2.70 -1.66 34.18
C ALA A 606 1.44 -2.10 33.38
N GLU A 607 1.03 -3.37 33.44
CA GLU A 607 -0.04 -3.95 32.61
C GLU A 607 -1.38 -3.20 32.72
N ALA A 608 -1.74 -2.76 33.93
CA ALA A 608 -2.98 -1.99 34.14
C ALA A 608 -2.93 -0.61 33.46
N LEU A 609 -1.76 0.03 33.42
CA LEU A 609 -1.55 1.32 32.76
C LEU A 609 -1.54 1.14 31.23
N THR A 610 -0.81 0.15 30.72
CA THR A 610 -0.76 -0.12 29.28
C THR A 610 -2.12 -0.59 28.74
N SER A 611 -2.87 -1.42 29.48
CA SER A 611 -4.23 -1.80 29.06
C SER A 611 -5.20 -0.61 29.05
N THR A 612 -4.98 0.40 29.89
CA THR A 612 -5.77 1.64 29.90
C THR A 612 -5.39 2.54 28.70
N LEU A 613 -4.10 2.64 28.42
CA LEU A 613 -3.59 3.36 27.25
C LEU A 613 -4.16 2.79 25.95
N TRP A 614 -4.19 1.46 25.83
CA TRP A 614 -4.66 0.77 24.62
C TRP A 614 -6.15 0.42 24.63
N SER A 615 -6.94 0.95 25.57
CA SER A 615 -8.39 0.71 25.64
C SER A 615 -9.20 1.44 24.56
N ALA A 616 -8.59 2.42 23.87
CA ALA A 616 -9.20 3.19 22.81
C ALA A 616 -8.14 3.58 21.79
N TRP A 617 -8.55 3.74 20.54
CA TRP A 617 -7.68 4.26 19.51
C TRP A 617 -7.47 5.77 19.68
N ARG A 618 -6.20 6.16 19.75
CA ARG A 618 -5.76 7.54 19.92
C ARG A 618 -4.74 7.85 18.82
N PRO A 619 -5.21 8.21 17.61
CA PRO A 619 -4.38 8.23 16.41
C PRO A 619 -3.23 9.23 16.43
N PHE A 620 -3.16 10.12 17.42
CA PHE A 620 -2.17 11.20 17.49
C PHE A 620 -1.22 11.09 18.69
N ASP A 621 -1.38 10.05 19.51
CA ASP A 621 -0.53 9.85 20.67
C ASP A 621 0.66 8.96 20.32
N VAL A 622 1.81 9.24 20.94
CA VAL A 622 2.94 8.29 21.00
C VAL A 622 3.11 7.78 22.42
N ALA A 623 3.55 6.53 22.54
CA ALA A 623 3.84 5.93 23.84
C ALA A 623 5.23 5.31 23.90
N ALA A 624 6.03 5.72 24.87
CA ALA A 624 7.26 5.05 25.24
C ALA A 624 7.02 4.22 26.50
N ILE A 625 7.35 2.93 26.46
CA ILE A 625 7.08 1.98 27.54
C ILE A 625 8.40 1.30 27.90
N ALA A 626 8.77 1.34 29.18
CA ALA A 626 9.95 0.65 29.69
C ALA A 626 9.63 -0.05 31.01
N VAL A 627 10.03 -1.32 31.14
CA VAL A 627 9.85 -2.08 32.39
C VAL A 627 10.80 -1.64 33.51
N SER A 628 11.90 -0.95 33.18
CA SER A 628 12.91 -0.48 34.14
C SER A 628 12.88 1.03 34.36
N SER A 629 13.38 1.47 35.53
CA SER A 629 13.69 2.88 35.83
C SER A 629 15.08 2.95 36.50
N PRO A 630 16.10 3.57 35.87
CA PRO A 630 16.04 4.29 34.59
C PRO A 630 15.74 3.36 33.39
N ALA A 631 15.24 3.96 32.31
CA ALA A 631 15.01 3.24 31.06
C ALA A 631 16.34 2.73 30.45
N PRO A 632 16.30 1.66 29.63
CA PRO A 632 17.50 1.15 28.95
C PRO A 632 18.18 2.20 28.06
N ALA A 633 19.47 2.03 27.82
CA ALA A 633 20.18 2.87 26.86
C ALA A 633 19.60 2.69 25.44
N GLY A 634 19.47 3.80 24.70
CA GLY A 634 18.84 3.83 23.38
C GLY A 634 17.32 4.00 23.41
N SER A 635 16.70 4.06 24.59
CA SER A 635 15.28 4.38 24.74
C SER A 635 14.97 5.80 24.28
N PRO A 636 13.72 6.08 23.84
CA PRO A 636 13.29 7.43 23.53
C PRO A 636 13.57 8.43 24.65
N ALA A 637 13.99 9.64 24.29
CA ALA A 637 14.22 10.74 25.25
C ALA A 637 12.95 11.07 26.08
N LEU A 638 11.77 10.71 25.58
CA LEU A 638 10.51 10.78 26.32
C LEU A 638 10.54 10.07 27.69
N LEU A 639 11.38 9.03 27.84
CA LEU A 639 11.57 8.27 29.08
C LEU A 639 12.63 8.87 30.01
N ASP A 640 13.38 9.89 29.57
CA ASP A 640 14.48 10.46 30.33
C ASP A 640 13.99 11.21 31.57
N GLN A 641 14.71 11.03 32.68
CA GLN A 641 14.47 11.75 33.94
C GLN A 641 13.02 11.60 34.47
N ARG A 642 12.41 10.43 34.27
CA ARG A 642 11.07 10.08 34.76
C ARG A 642 11.13 9.13 35.97
N PRO A 643 11.16 9.65 37.23
CA PRO A 643 11.29 8.81 38.42
C PRO A 643 9.97 8.15 38.83
N LEU A 644 10.00 6.87 39.21
CA LEU A 644 8.79 6.17 39.70
C LEU A 644 8.12 6.92 40.85
N LYS A 645 6.85 7.27 40.68
CA LYS A 645 6.00 7.79 41.74
C LYS A 645 5.69 6.65 42.72
N ASP A 646 5.95 6.88 44.00
CA ASP A 646 5.74 5.93 45.09
C ASP A 646 6.44 4.56 44.88
N GLY A 647 7.51 4.52 44.06
CA GLY A 647 8.25 3.29 43.74
C GLY A 647 7.46 2.28 42.89
N ARG A 648 6.39 2.71 42.22
CA ARG A 648 5.48 1.85 41.42
C ARG A 648 5.52 2.21 39.94
N ALA A 649 4.95 1.33 39.09
CA ALA A 649 4.66 1.65 37.69
C ALA A 649 4.00 3.04 37.59
N THR A 650 4.57 3.90 36.76
CA THR A 650 4.20 5.32 36.68
C THR A 650 3.97 5.70 35.23
N ALA A 651 2.83 6.36 34.97
CA ALA A 651 2.53 6.98 33.69
C ALA A 651 2.68 8.50 33.78
N TYR A 652 3.19 9.10 32.70
CA TYR A 652 3.24 10.53 32.46
C TYR A 652 2.50 10.82 31.16
N VAL A 653 1.56 11.76 31.21
CA VAL A 653 0.87 12.26 30.04
C VAL A 653 1.37 13.68 29.78
N CYS A 654 2.07 13.85 28.66
CA CYS A 654 2.67 15.11 28.26
C CYS A 654 2.03 15.65 26.98
N ARG A 655 2.11 16.96 26.81
CA ARG A 655 1.82 17.66 25.56
C ARG A 655 2.88 18.73 25.35
N ASN A 656 3.49 18.75 24.16
CA ASN A 656 4.57 19.67 23.86
C ASN A 656 5.68 19.60 24.94
N PHE A 657 6.02 18.39 25.36
CA PHE A 657 7.03 18.10 26.39
C PHE A 657 6.72 18.64 27.81
N ALA A 658 5.52 19.16 28.04
CA ALA A 658 5.03 19.54 29.36
C ALA A 658 4.05 18.48 29.90
N CYS A 659 4.36 17.91 31.06
CA CYS A 659 3.60 16.79 31.62
C CYS A 659 2.61 17.20 32.70
N GLN A 660 1.49 16.49 32.77
CA GLN A 660 0.62 16.47 33.94
C GLN A 660 1.32 15.78 35.12
N LEU A 661 0.69 15.79 36.30
CA LEU A 661 1.20 15.06 37.46
C LEU A 661 1.28 13.55 37.16
N PRO A 662 2.38 12.86 37.54
CA PRO A 662 2.49 11.42 37.32
C PRO A 662 1.42 10.62 38.09
N VAL A 663 1.03 9.49 37.51
CA VAL A 663 -0.05 8.63 38.03
C VAL A 663 0.40 7.18 38.13
N ASN A 664 -0.13 6.44 39.12
CA ASN A 664 0.19 5.02 39.33
C ASN A 664 -1.00 4.09 39.08
N THR A 665 -2.18 4.63 38.80
CA THR A 665 -3.41 3.84 38.67
C THR A 665 -4.07 4.02 37.31
N ALA A 666 -4.75 2.96 36.85
CA ALA A 666 -5.52 2.97 35.62
C ALA A 666 -6.60 4.07 35.60
N GLY A 667 -7.31 4.30 36.71
CA GLY A 667 -8.37 5.31 36.78
C GLY A 667 -7.84 6.75 36.66
N GLU A 668 -6.71 7.05 37.29
CA GLU A 668 -6.04 8.35 37.14
C GLU A 668 -5.54 8.54 35.70
N LEU A 669 -4.89 7.54 35.11
CA LEU A 669 -4.43 7.60 33.72
C LEU A 669 -5.60 7.79 32.75
N ALA A 670 -6.69 7.03 32.90
CA ALA A 670 -7.90 7.18 32.09
C ALA A 670 -8.46 8.61 32.18
N SER A 671 -8.42 9.22 33.37
CA SER A 671 -8.88 10.59 33.59
C SER A 671 -8.00 11.61 32.85
N GLN A 672 -6.67 11.46 32.91
CA GLN A 672 -5.75 12.32 32.14
C GLN A 672 -5.88 12.12 30.63
N LEU A 673 -6.22 10.91 30.19
CA LEU A 673 -6.45 10.60 28.78
C LEU A 673 -7.83 11.06 28.26
N ALA A 674 -8.79 11.35 29.14
CA ALA A 674 -10.13 11.81 28.77
C ALA A 674 -10.32 13.33 28.85
N ALA A 675 -9.51 14.02 29.66
CA ALA A 675 -9.62 15.45 29.93
C ALA A 675 -9.14 16.36 28.76
N SER A 676 -9.35 15.97 27.51
CA SER A 676 -8.81 16.69 26.35
C SER A 676 -9.72 16.66 25.13
#